data_AF-A0A1F9WG82-F1
#
_entry.id   AF-A0A1F9WG82-F1
#
_cell.length_a   1.000
_cell.length_b   1.000
_cell.length_c   1.000
_cell.angle_alpha   90.00
_cell.angle_beta   90.00
_cell.angle_gamma   90.00
#
_symmetry.space_group_name_H-M   'P 1'
#
loop_
_entity.id
_entity.type
_entity.pdbx_description
1 polymer ?
#
loop_
_entity_poly.entity_id
_entity_poly.type
_entity_poly.pdbx_seq_one_letter_code
_entity_poly.pdbx_strand_id
1 'polypeptide(L)'
;MLPVFTHFLNKFCRPAREGWAVRLFMTALPALLAVGLSLLNVFHSSKFDGWTIQCPRRPIGTFLIGGLPSSEITISLPLYETVLAFIINLGIKPELLLVVIPAGIYILVFCAGCLVRSYRAGIVSLVAASLFQYFLVVDHDLEQSFYSFLLLLILCLLLLTRRENTLKNSAMAGFAIGASLLTRSPLFLFPFVVLLCDRFFGVFRLKLFALRSLVFLAACYVLLVPWVFLNYSLTGKLTLLDGDRAADNVITAANGSIYTMEGDTYKAVGIAGDANVFTYFLNEVLKNPLSHALTILRRIWHIFLFQPILFSLLLIAVALGRGRDKAAALALPAYFVGIHSLLSIEARYFMPMAYLLPPFIVGMFFPARQDNAPQQCGIAKRYLLTAFWSVFVAVLAVEALLLAYPHRVARNAASDDALARAAQRFPHDSALQYMKCRELWRNGDDAGFYKCLGGYNRKFGNEIDAYVLSVIVSSSPLHSEFPPCGGGYPPCLMPRIIKMLGELKMGDQAAAAVSLRQAYSVYETGHNMLRGTPYEKDRELAARIKQDSSYFWTQYVYEGLLLWPPAQMAKILLGIEKWIVLPSRLAVVNAALKDKRFREKSGDIRIREWLARGASLAGPWGDGEEATTTWGATKPELRNMRAFQGGEAAPQALMALCVSLAEENKKEQALQACQSVVYAIDTGASGKAEGMRNLSSDASFESCKLLHSLGRYEEARETLAWTVKNAPPGWPGLAAAEVLLEKSR
;
A
#
# COMPACT_ATOMS: atom_id res chain seq x y z
N MET A 1 -23.86 -31.84 27.92
CA MET A 1 -23.61 -31.86 26.46
C MET A 1 -22.23 -32.39 26.07
N LEU A 2 -21.12 -31.97 26.70
CA LEU A 2 -19.76 -32.45 26.37
C LEU A 2 -19.59 -33.99 26.36
N PRO A 3 -20.17 -34.78 27.30
CA PRO A 3 -20.02 -36.24 27.33
C PRO A 3 -20.73 -36.96 26.19
N VAL A 4 -21.88 -36.45 25.76
CA VAL A 4 -22.67 -37.01 24.64
C VAL A 4 -21.96 -36.73 23.31
N PHE A 5 -21.41 -35.52 23.16
CA PHE A 5 -20.64 -35.14 21.99
C PHE A 5 -19.33 -35.93 21.88
N THR A 6 -18.62 -36.15 22.99
CA THR A 6 -17.40 -36.98 23.00
C THR A 6 -17.71 -38.45 22.74
N HIS A 7 -18.84 -38.98 23.21
CA HIS A 7 -19.27 -40.34 22.92
C HIS A 7 -19.62 -40.54 21.43
N PHE A 8 -20.36 -39.60 20.83
CA PHE A 8 -20.67 -39.62 19.40
C PHE A 8 -19.40 -39.60 18.53
N LEU A 9 -18.45 -38.72 18.86
CA LEU A 9 -17.14 -38.66 18.18
C LEU A 9 -16.26 -39.90 18.41
N ASN A 10 -16.41 -40.59 19.54
CA ASN A 10 -15.69 -41.83 19.83
C ASN A 10 -16.14 -43.00 18.97
N LYS A 11 -17.43 -43.04 18.58
CA LYS A 11 -17.98 -44.12 17.76
C LYS A 11 -17.57 -44.02 16.28
N PHE A 12 -17.40 -42.80 15.77
CA PHE A 12 -17.07 -42.53 14.35
C PHE A 12 -15.57 -42.47 14.00
N CYS A 13 -14.67 -42.77 14.95
CA CYS A 13 -13.23 -42.54 14.76
C CYS A 13 -12.35 -43.75 15.14
N ARG A 14 -12.92 -44.96 15.26
CA ARG A 14 -12.12 -46.17 15.55
C ARG A 14 -11.61 -46.77 14.22
N PRO A 15 -10.29 -46.83 13.98
CA PRO A 15 -9.71 -47.20 12.68
C PRO A 15 -9.81 -48.70 12.29
N ALA A 16 -10.77 -49.46 12.82
CA ALA A 16 -10.89 -50.89 12.54
C ALA A 16 -11.77 -51.13 11.29
N ARG A 17 -11.12 -51.45 10.15
CA ARG A 17 -11.75 -51.90 8.88
C ARG A 17 -12.81 -50.96 8.29
N GLU A 18 -12.62 -49.65 8.40
CA GLU A 18 -13.51 -48.69 7.77
C GLU A 18 -13.38 -48.74 6.23
N GLY A 19 -14.51 -48.99 5.55
CA GLY A 19 -14.60 -49.04 4.09
C GLY A 19 -14.23 -47.71 3.43
N TRP A 20 -13.92 -47.77 2.13
CA TRP A 20 -13.49 -46.62 1.31
C TRP A 20 -14.39 -45.37 1.47
N ALA A 21 -15.71 -45.56 1.64
CA ALA A 21 -16.67 -44.48 1.83
C ALA A 21 -16.40 -43.64 3.08
N VAL A 22 -16.02 -44.25 4.22
CA VAL A 22 -15.74 -43.51 5.46
C VAL A 22 -14.47 -42.68 5.32
N ARG A 23 -13.45 -43.21 4.64
CA ARG A 23 -12.21 -42.46 4.36
C ARG A 23 -12.46 -41.27 3.44
N LEU A 24 -13.29 -41.46 2.42
CA LEU A 24 -13.68 -40.37 1.52
C LEU A 24 -14.44 -39.29 2.28
N PHE A 25 -15.42 -39.68 3.10
CA PHE A 25 -16.19 -38.76 3.92
C PHE A 25 -15.30 -37.98 4.90
N MET A 26 -14.43 -38.65 5.64
CA MET A 26 -13.49 -38.01 6.58
C MET A 26 -12.48 -37.10 5.88
N THR A 27 -12.15 -37.38 4.61
CA THR A 27 -11.26 -36.49 3.83
C THR A 27 -12.01 -35.24 3.37
N ALA A 28 -13.26 -35.38 2.91
CA ALA A 28 -14.07 -34.29 2.37
C ALA A 28 -14.70 -33.39 3.46
N LEU A 29 -15.02 -33.96 4.63
CA LEU A 29 -15.75 -33.28 5.70
C LEU A 29 -15.16 -31.91 6.10
N PRO A 30 -13.84 -31.74 6.31
CA PRO A 30 -13.28 -30.42 6.67
C PRO A 30 -13.52 -29.36 5.60
N ALA A 31 -13.42 -29.72 4.32
CA ALA A 31 -13.65 -28.79 3.21
C ALA A 31 -15.15 -28.42 3.09
N LEU A 32 -16.05 -29.39 3.23
CA LEU A 32 -17.49 -29.15 3.23
C LEU A 32 -17.91 -28.24 4.39
N LEU A 33 -17.39 -28.49 5.61
CA LEU A 33 -17.64 -27.64 6.77
C LEU A 33 -17.07 -26.24 6.57
N ALA A 34 -15.84 -26.11 6.05
CA ALA A 34 -15.23 -24.82 5.78
C ALA A 34 -16.10 -23.99 4.82
N VAL A 35 -16.53 -24.55 3.69
CA VAL A 35 -17.40 -23.86 2.73
C VAL A 35 -18.75 -23.51 3.35
N GLY A 36 -19.40 -24.43 4.06
CA GLY A 36 -20.69 -24.18 4.70
C GLY A 36 -20.63 -23.07 5.75
N LEU A 37 -19.58 -23.03 6.56
CA LEU A 37 -19.37 -21.99 7.56
C LEU A 37 -18.97 -20.65 6.92
N SER A 38 -18.19 -20.66 5.84
CA SER A 38 -17.90 -19.43 5.07
C SER A 38 -19.18 -18.84 4.49
N LEU A 39 -20.03 -19.66 3.87
CA LEU A 39 -21.33 -19.22 3.36
C LEU A 39 -22.20 -18.67 4.50
N LEU A 40 -22.28 -19.35 5.64
CA LEU A 40 -23.05 -18.87 6.79
C LEU A 40 -22.58 -17.48 7.26
N ASN A 41 -21.27 -17.26 7.36
CA ASN A 41 -20.72 -15.95 7.74
C ASN A 41 -21.01 -14.89 6.66
N VAL A 42 -20.96 -15.27 5.38
CA VAL A 42 -21.29 -14.37 4.27
C VAL A 42 -22.80 -14.04 4.24
N PHE A 43 -23.68 -14.96 4.59
CA PHE A 43 -25.11 -14.64 4.68
C PHE A 43 -25.45 -13.81 5.93
N HIS A 44 -24.68 -13.95 7.01
CA HIS A 44 -24.93 -13.21 8.25
C HIS A 44 -24.49 -11.76 8.17
N SER A 45 -23.38 -11.47 7.48
CA SER A 45 -22.90 -10.11 7.31
C SER A 45 -23.80 -9.37 6.32
N SER A 46 -24.87 -8.75 6.81
CA SER A 46 -25.82 -7.93 6.05
C SER A 46 -25.22 -6.66 5.40
N LYS A 47 -23.89 -6.52 5.42
CA LYS A 47 -23.12 -5.35 4.96
C LYS A 47 -22.32 -5.61 3.68
N PHE A 48 -22.55 -6.72 2.97
CA PHE A 48 -21.79 -7.03 1.75
C PHE A 48 -22.06 -6.07 0.59
N ASP A 49 -23.23 -5.43 0.55
CA ASP A 49 -23.69 -4.63 -0.59
C ASP A 49 -22.82 -3.39 -0.90
N GLY A 50 -21.90 -2.98 -0.01
CA GLY A 50 -21.06 -1.79 -0.21
C GLY A 50 -19.60 -2.02 -0.60
N TRP A 51 -19.06 -3.25 -0.46
CA TRP A 51 -17.61 -3.50 -0.56
C TRP A 51 -17.12 -3.71 -2.00
N THR A 52 -17.95 -4.27 -2.87
CA THR A 52 -17.63 -4.53 -4.29
C THR A 52 -17.36 -3.24 -5.07
N ILE A 53 -17.94 -2.11 -4.63
CA ILE A 53 -17.81 -0.80 -5.28
C ILE A 53 -16.50 -0.09 -4.87
N GLN A 54 -15.83 -0.52 -3.79
CA GLN A 54 -14.72 0.24 -3.17
C GLN A 54 -13.33 -0.35 -3.37
N CYS A 55 -13.21 -1.54 -3.97
CA CYS A 55 -11.92 -2.15 -4.27
C CYS A 55 -11.34 -1.68 -5.61
N PRO A 56 -10.08 -1.26 -5.69
CA PRO A 56 -9.39 -0.25 -4.88
C PRO A 56 -9.32 1.09 -5.64
N ARG A 57 -9.56 2.22 -4.96
CA ARG A 57 -9.20 3.56 -5.51
C ARG A 57 -7.70 3.70 -5.83
N ARG A 58 -6.87 2.76 -5.37
CA ARG A 58 -5.45 2.66 -5.67
C ARG A 58 -5.20 1.42 -6.54
N PRO A 59 -5.14 1.56 -7.87
CA PRO A 59 -5.04 0.43 -8.79
C PRO A 59 -3.63 -0.20 -8.83
N ILE A 60 -2.88 -0.36 -7.74
CA ILE A 60 -1.45 -0.74 -7.84
C ILE A 60 -1.29 -2.08 -8.57
N GLY A 61 -2.08 -3.09 -8.18
CA GLY A 61 -2.10 -4.38 -8.88
C GLY A 61 -2.48 -4.26 -10.36
N THR A 62 -3.44 -3.39 -10.67
CA THR A 62 -3.88 -3.08 -12.04
C THR A 62 -2.78 -2.42 -12.88
N PHE A 63 -2.07 -1.43 -12.34
CA PHE A 63 -0.94 -0.79 -13.01
C PHE A 63 0.22 -1.77 -13.22
N LEU A 64 0.52 -2.63 -12.23
CA LEU A 64 1.56 -3.64 -12.33
C LEU A 64 1.24 -4.67 -13.44
N ILE A 65 0.00 -5.17 -13.47
CA ILE A 65 -0.46 -6.10 -14.51
C ILE A 65 -0.53 -5.42 -15.88
N GLY A 66 -0.94 -4.16 -15.94
CA GLY A 66 -0.95 -3.34 -17.17
C GLY A 66 0.46 -2.98 -17.67
N GLY A 67 1.45 -2.90 -16.78
CA GLY A 67 2.75 -2.29 -17.05
C GLY A 67 2.62 -0.80 -17.33
N LEU A 68 1.71 -0.11 -16.63
CA LEU A 68 1.38 1.29 -16.85
C LEU A 68 2.06 2.16 -15.78
N PRO A 69 2.59 3.35 -16.11
CA PRO A 69 3.26 4.21 -15.15
C PRO A 69 2.31 4.65 -14.02
N SER A 70 2.77 4.57 -12.77
CA SER A 70 2.10 5.13 -11.61
C SER A 70 3.11 5.40 -10.50
N SER A 71 3.01 6.57 -9.86
CA SER A 71 3.80 6.93 -8.68
C SER A 71 3.38 6.18 -7.42
N GLU A 72 2.20 5.55 -7.43
CA GLU A 72 1.66 4.89 -6.24
C GLU A 72 2.14 3.44 -6.06
N ILE A 73 2.85 2.89 -7.05
CA ILE A 73 3.23 1.47 -7.07
C ILE A 73 4.17 1.10 -5.92
N THR A 74 4.93 2.06 -5.42
CA THR A 74 5.86 1.87 -4.30
C THR A 74 5.21 2.10 -2.94
N ILE A 75 3.93 2.51 -2.89
CA ILE A 75 3.25 2.85 -1.63
C ILE A 75 2.85 1.59 -0.84
N SER A 76 2.50 0.50 -1.52
CA SER A 76 2.01 -0.73 -0.88
C SER A 76 2.64 -1.97 -1.47
N LEU A 77 2.77 -2.99 -0.62
CA LEU A 77 3.37 -4.26 -1.01
C LEU A 77 2.46 -5.00 -2.02
N PRO A 78 3.03 -5.67 -3.04
CA PRO A 78 2.33 -5.91 -4.29
C PRO A 78 1.45 -7.15 -4.32
N LEU A 79 1.63 -8.12 -3.42
CA LEU A 79 1.06 -9.47 -3.61
C LEU A 79 -0.47 -9.47 -3.63
N TYR A 80 -1.11 -8.90 -2.60
CA TYR A 80 -2.57 -8.94 -2.47
C TYR A 80 -3.28 -8.22 -3.63
N GLU A 81 -2.91 -6.97 -3.90
CA GLU A 81 -3.59 -6.17 -4.93
C GLU A 81 -3.39 -6.75 -6.32
N THR A 82 -2.20 -7.31 -6.61
CA THR A 82 -1.92 -7.95 -7.91
C THR A 82 -2.71 -9.23 -8.07
N VAL A 83 -2.78 -10.08 -7.05
CA VAL A 83 -3.59 -11.30 -7.08
C VAL A 83 -5.07 -10.95 -7.27
N LEU A 84 -5.57 -9.95 -6.55
CA LEU A 84 -6.95 -9.49 -6.68
C LEU A 84 -7.24 -8.94 -8.08
N ALA A 85 -6.38 -8.08 -8.61
CA ALA A 85 -6.52 -7.54 -9.97
C ALA A 85 -6.50 -8.66 -11.02
N PHE A 86 -5.65 -9.68 -10.86
CA PHE A 86 -5.64 -10.84 -11.76
C PHE A 86 -6.96 -11.62 -11.71
N ILE A 87 -7.47 -11.90 -10.52
CA ILE A 87 -8.73 -12.63 -10.33
C ILE A 87 -9.92 -11.88 -10.94
N ILE A 88 -10.02 -10.56 -10.70
CA ILE A 88 -11.06 -9.71 -11.28
C ILE A 88 -10.99 -9.76 -12.82
N ASN A 89 -9.78 -9.75 -13.38
CA ASN A 89 -9.56 -9.84 -14.82
C ASN A 89 -9.90 -11.20 -15.43
N LEU A 90 -9.93 -12.27 -14.63
CA LEU A 90 -10.49 -13.57 -15.04
C LEU A 90 -12.03 -13.57 -15.07
N GLY A 91 -12.69 -12.46 -14.74
CA GLY A 91 -14.14 -12.36 -14.65
C GLY A 91 -14.70 -13.02 -13.38
N ILE A 92 -13.83 -13.35 -12.42
CA ILE A 92 -14.26 -13.89 -11.12
C ILE A 92 -14.78 -12.74 -10.27
N LYS A 93 -16.04 -12.85 -9.89
CA LYS A 93 -16.74 -11.92 -9.01
C LYS A 93 -16.05 -11.83 -7.64
N PRO A 94 -15.73 -10.63 -7.11
CA PRO A 94 -15.11 -10.47 -5.78
C PRO A 94 -15.89 -11.16 -4.65
N GLU A 95 -17.21 -11.28 -4.79
CA GLU A 95 -18.10 -11.97 -3.86
C GLU A 95 -17.73 -13.44 -3.67
N LEU A 96 -17.21 -14.09 -4.71
CA LEU A 96 -16.73 -15.46 -4.60
C LEU A 96 -15.48 -15.54 -3.71
N LEU A 97 -14.63 -14.51 -3.70
CA LEU A 97 -13.44 -14.47 -2.85
C LEU A 97 -13.79 -14.36 -1.36
N LEU A 98 -14.92 -13.72 -1.05
CA LEU A 98 -15.47 -13.65 0.31
C LEU A 98 -15.92 -15.03 0.83
N VAL A 99 -16.10 -16.01 -0.04
CA VAL A 99 -16.36 -17.41 0.36
C VAL A 99 -15.08 -18.23 0.31
N VAL A 100 -14.33 -18.14 -0.78
CA VAL A 100 -13.16 -19.00 -1.04
C VAL A 100 -12.01 -18.73 -0.07
N ILE A 101 -11.69 -17.46 0.20
CA ILE A 101 -10.58 -17.12 1.10
C ILE A 101 -10.91 -17.57 2.54
N PRO A 102 -12.08 -17.24 3.13
CA PRO A 102 -12.45 -17.77 4.44
C PRO A 102 -12.53 -19.31 4.50
N ALA A 103 -12.96 -19.98 3.42
CA ALA A 103 -12.95 -21.44 3.40
C ALA A 103 -11.52 -21.99 3.48
N GLY A 104 -10.58 -21.37 2.75
CA GLY A 104 -9.15 -21.65 2.86
C GLY A 104 -8.61 -21.43 4.28
N ILE A 105 -8.99 -20.32 4.93
CA ILE A 105 -8.65 -20.01 6.33
C ILE A 105 -9.14 -21.14 7.24
N TYR A 106 -10.42 -21.54 7.15
CA TYR A 106 -10.98 -22.60 7.98
C TYR A 106 -10.31 -23.96 7.77
N ILE A 107 -9.96 -24.31 6.52
CA ILE A 107 -9.17 -25.52 6.22
C ILE A 107 -7.80 -25.45 6.93
N LEU A 108 -7.13 -24.29 6.93
CA LEU A 108 -5.87 -24.13 7.63
C LEU A 108 -6.02 -24.14 9.15
N VAL A 109 -7.11 -23.62 9.72
CA VAL A 109 -7.45 -23.77 11.14
C VAL A 109 -7.61 -25.24 11.50
N PHE A 110 -8.31 -26.02 10.66
CA PHE A 110 -8.41 -27.47 10.81
C PHE A 110 -7.02 -28.14 10.78
N CYS A 111 -6.17 -27.75 9.83
CA CYS A 111 -4.81 -28.27 9.72
C CYS A 111 -3.99 -27.94 10.97
N ALA A 112 -4.05 -26.70 11.48
CA ALA A 112 -3.38 -26.29 12.70
C ALA A 112 -3.86 -27.12 13.91
N GLY A 113 -5.17 -27.32 14.09
CA GLY A 113 -5.69 -28.16 15.17
C GLY A 113 -5.22 -29.62 15.08
N CYS A 114 -5.14 -30.18 13.86
CA CYS A 114 -4.55 -31.51 13.62
C CYS A 114 -3.05 -31.56 13.95
N LEU A 115 -2.32 -30.50 13.59
CA LEU A 115 -0.89 -30.35 13.83
C LEU A 115 -0.55 -30.01 15.30
N VAL A 116 -1.50 -29.47 16.06
CA VAL A 116 -1.35 -29.28 17.52
C VAL A 116 -1.69 -30.58 18.25
N ARG A 117 -2.78 -31.28 17.91
CA ARG A 117 -3.18 -32.53 18.59
C ARG A 117 -3.65 -33.65 17.67
N SER A 118 -4.84 -33.52 17.07
CA SER A 118 -5.56 -34.64 16.44
C SER A 118 -6.62 -34.17 15.43
N TYR A 119 -7.15 -35.08 14.63
CA TYR A 119 -8.23 -34.77 13.68
C TYR A 119 -9.44 -34.09 14.35
N ARG A 120 -9.86 -34.58 15.51
CA ARG A 120 -10.99 -34.01 16.26
C ARG A 120 -10.71 -32.61 16.76
N ALA A 121 -9.48 -32.36 17.24
CA ALA A 121 -9.07 -31.01 17.60
C ALA A 121 -9.17 -30.09 16.38
N GLY A 122 -8.74 -30.55 15.20
CA GLY A 122 -8.93 -29.82 13.94
C GLY A 122 -10.39 -29.43 13.67
N ILE A 123 -11.32 -30.38 13.73
CA ILE A 123 -12.75 -30.10 13.50
C ILE A 123 -13.31 -29.10 14.51
N VAL A 124 -13.02 -29.30 15.81
CA VAL A 124 -13.50 -28.39 16.86
C VAL A 124 -12.86 -27.01 16.75
N SER A 125 -11.58 -26.90 16.36
CA SER A 125 -10.92 -25.62 16.11
C SER A 125 -11.55 -24.87 14.95
N LEU A 126 -11.87 -25.56 13.86
CA LEU A 126 -12.56 -24.98 12.69
C LEU A 126 -13.93 -24.42 13.09
N VAL A 127 -14.74 -25.20 13.82
CA VAL A 127 -16.06 -24.75 14.30
C VAL A 127 -15.92 -23.58 15.27
N ALA A 128 -15.00 -23.66 16.22
CA ALA A 128 -14.74 -22.59 17.19
C ALA A 128 -14.32 -21.30 16.48
N ALA A 129 -13.42 -21.36 15.50
CA ALA A 129 -12.99 -20.20 14.72
C ALA A 129 -14.17 -19.56 13.97
N SER A 130 -15.05 -20.36 13.38
CA SER A 130 -16.26 -19.81 12.74
C SER A 130 -17.21 -19.18 13.74
N LEU A 131 -17.36 -19.73 14.95
CA LEU A 131 -18.21 -19.11 15.97
C LEU A 131 -17.62 -17.78 16.43
N PHE A 132 -16.31 -17.72 16.69
CA PHE A 132 -15.67 -16.46 17.03
C PHE A 132 -15.82 -15.43 15.91
N GLN A 133 -15.61 -15.82 14.65
CA GLN A 133 -15.82 -14.92 13.52
C GLN A 133 -17.27 -14.46 13.40
N TYR A 134 -18.24 -15.36 13.58
CA TYR A 134 -19.65 -15.03 13.53
C TYR A 134 -20.06 -13.98 14.57
N PHE A 135 -19.50 -14.06 15.79
CA PHE A 135 -19.78 -13.10 16.86
C PHE A 135 -18.92 -11.82 16.78
N LEU A 136 -17.90 -11.79 15.91
CA LEU A 136 -17.13 -10.58 15.67
C LEU A 136 -17.92 -9.66 14.75
N VAL A 137 -18.43 -8.55 15.31
CA VAL A 137 -19.05 -7.46 14.55
C VAL A 137 -17.95 -6.63 13.88
N VAL A 138 -17.18 -7.25 13.00
CA VAL A 138 -16.10 -6.61 12.24
C VAL A 138 -16.45 -6.69 10.76
N ASP A 139 -16.34 -5.57 10.07
CA ASP A 139 -16.57 -5.51 8.63
C ASP A 139 -15.54 -6.42 7.92
N HIS A 140 -16.02 -7.25 6.98
CA HIS A 140 -15.16 -8.19 6.27
C HIS A 140 -14.23 -7.43 5.34
N ASP A 141 -12.94 -7.48 5.64
CA ASP A 141 -11.87 -6.93 4.81
C ASP A 141 -11.15 -8.08 4.08
N LEU A 142 -11.17 -8.05 2.75
CA LEU A 142 -10.57 -9.08 1.90
C LEU A 142 -9.04 -9.16 2.07
N GLU A 143 -8.38 -8.03 2.28
CA GLU A 143 -6.93 -7.99 2.50
C GLU A 143 -6.59 -8.60 3.87
N GLN A 144 -7.35 -8.26 4.91
CA GLN A 144 -7.17 -8.87 6.24
C GLN A 144 -7.45 -10.36 6.21
N SER A 145 -8.43 -10.81 5.42
CA SER A 145 -8.71 -12.23 5.22
C SER A 145 -7.55 -12.92 4.49
N PHE A 146 -7.05 -12.32 3.42
CA PHE A 146 -5.88 -12.83 2.69
C PHE A 146 -4.64 -12.91 3.58
N TYR A 147 -4.41 -11.88 4.41
CA TYR A 147 -3.31 -11.87 5.37
C TYR A 147 -3.52 -12.91 6.49
N SER A 148 -4.74 -13.09 7.00
CA SER A 148 -5.08 -14.14 7.97
C SER A 148 -4.79 -15.54 7.42
N PHE A 149 -5.08 -15.78 6.14
CA PHE A 149 -4.75 -17.02 5.44
C PHE A 149 -3.23 -17.27 5.45
N LEU A 150 -2.41 -16.26 5.11
CA LEU A 150 -0.95 -16.38 5.13
C LEU A 150 -0.41 -16.63 6.55
N LEU A 151 -0.95 -15.97 7.57
CA LEU A 151 -0.54 -16.18 8.97
C LEU A 151 -0.83 -17.61 9.44
N LEU A 152 -1.98 -18.17 9.07
CA LEU A 152 -2.31 -19.57 9.36
C LEU A 152 -1.45 -20.56 8.58
N LEU A 153 -1.12 -20.25 7.33
CA LEU A 153 -0.21 -21.05 6.51
C LEU A 153 1.18 -21.10 7.18
N ILE A 154 1.69 -19.94 7.61
CA ILE A 154 2.94 -19.82 8.39
C ILE A 154 2.85 -20.66 9.67
N LEU A 155 1.78 -20.50 10.46
CA LEU A 155 1.59 -21.28 11.68
C LEU A 155 1.65 -22.79 11.40
N CYS A 156 0.91 -23.27 10.40
CA CYS A 156 0.88 -24.68 10.05
C CYS A 156 2.25 -25.19 9.59
N LEU A 157 2.98 -24.42 8.79
CA LEU A 157 4.33 -24.79 8.33
C LEU A 157 5.35 -24.77 9.46
N LEU A 158 5.25 -23.86 10.42
CA LEU A 158 6.09 -23.87 11.63
C LEU A 158 5.79 -25.09 12.50
N LEU A 159 4.51 -25.44 12.69
CA LEU A 159 4.13 -26.66 13.40
C LEU A 159 4.64 -27.92 12.68
N LEU A 160 4.56 -27.96 11.34
CA LEU A 160 5.10 -29.06 10.53
C LEU A 160 6.62 -29.12 10.59
N THR A 161 7.30 -27.97 10.57
CA THR A 161 8.75 -27.86 10.71
C THR A 161 9.22 -28.41 12.05
N ARG A 162 8.51 -28.13 13.14
CA ARG A 162 8.86 -28.73 14.44
C ARG A 162 8.64 -30.24 14.50
N ARG A 163 7.61 -30.74 13.82
CA ARG A 163 7.30 -32.18 13.80
C ARG A 163 8.31 -33.00 13.01
N GLU A 164 8.63 -32.57 11.79
CA GLU A 164 9.45 -33.36 10.88
C GLU A 164 10.90 -32.89 10.84
N ASN A 165 11.14 -31.64 11.23
CA ASN A 165 12.46 -31.03 11.40
C ASN A 165 13.36 -31.25 10.17
N THR A 166 12.85 -30.90 8.99
CA THR A 166 13.55 -31.04 7.70
C THR A 166 13.91 -29.68 7.12
N LEU A 167 15.00 -29.62 6.34
CA LEU A 167 15.41 -28.40 5.62
C LEU A 167 14.31 -27.90 4.68
N LYS A 168 13.60 -28.83 4.02
CA LYS A 168 12.47 -28.53 3.14
C LYS A 168 11.39 -27.74 3.89
N ASN A 169 10.97 -28.21 5.05
CA ASN A 169 9.90 -27.56 5.81
C ASN A 169 10.36 -26.19 6.34
N SER A 170 11.63 -26.06 6.75
CA SER A 170 12.21 -24.76 7.10
C SER A 170 12.17 -23.78 5.91
N ALA A 171 12.59 -24.21 4.71
CA ALA A 171 12.53 -23.37 3.51
C ALA A 171 11.08 -22.96 3.18
N MET A 172 10.13 -23.91 3.23
CA MET A 172 8.71 -23.62 2.99
C MET A 172 8.13 -22.63 4.00
N ALA A 173 8.45 -22.77 5.29
CA ALA A 173 8.04 -21.82 6.32
C ALA A 173 8.65 -20.43 6.05
N GLY A 174 9.92 -20.37 5.62
CA GLY A 174 10.58 -19.13 5.24
C GLY A 174 9.90 -18.45 4.06
N PHE A 175 9.64 -19.17 2.97
CA PHE A 175 8.91 -18.64 1.81
C PHE A 175 7.50 -18.17 2.15
N ALA A 176 6.79 -18.86 3.07
CA ALA A 176 5.47 -18.41 3.53
C ALA A 176 5.56 -17.09 4.30
N ILE A 177 6.61 -16.89 5.12
CA ILE A 177 6.87 -15.59 5.76
C ILE A 177 7.20 -14.55 4.69
N GLY A 178 8.07 -14.83 3.72
CA GLY A 178 8.38 -13.91 2.63
C GLY A 178 7.15 -13.50 1.82
N ALA A 179 6.25 -14.44 1.53
CA ALA A 179 4.96 -14.14 0.89
C ALA A 179 4.09 -13.20 1.74
N SER A 180 4.08 -13.37 3.07
CA SER A 180 3.41 -12.44 3.97
C SER A 180 4.05 -11.05 3.96
N LEU A 181 5.38 -10.95 3.82
CA LEU A 181 6.09 -9.68 3.73
C LEU A 181 5.84 -8.95 2.40
N LEU A 182 5.48 -9.66 1.34
CA LEU A 182 4.97 -9.06 0.09
C LEU A 182 3.49 -8.63 0.17
N THR A 183 2.84 -8.88 1.30
CA THR A 183 1.47 -8.42 1.59
C THR A 183 1.48 -7.31 2.63
N ARG A 184 2.18 -7.53 3.76
CA ARG A 184 2.30 -6.59 4.88
C ARG A 184 3.63 -6.77 5.63
N SER A 185 4.18 -5.67 6.12
CA SER A 185 5.46 -5.61 6.84
C SER A 185 5.52 -6.11 8.31
N PRO A 186 4.43 -6.34 9.09
CA PRO A 186 4.55 -6.64 10.53
C PRO A 186 5.42 -7.85 10.89
N LEU A 187 5.50 -8.87 10.02
CA LEU A 187 6.33 -10.06 10.27
C LEU A 187 7.82 -9.88 9.97
N PHE A 188 8.29 -8.67 9.63
CA PHE A 188 9.67 -8.47 9.19
C PHE A 188 10.73 -8.99 10.17
N LEU A 189 10.52 -8.79 11.48
CA LEU A 189 11.43 -9.25 12.54
C LEU A 189 11.09 -10.64 13.09
N PHE A 190 9.96 -11.23 12.67
CA PHE A 190 9.49 -12.51 13.17
C PHE A 190 10.45 -13.69 12.90
N PRO A 191 11.14 -13.79 11.74
CA PRO A 191 12.11 -14.87 11.51
C PRO A 191 13.16 -15.01 12.63
N PHE A 192 13.66 -13.89 13.17
CA PHE A 192 14.62 -13.92 14.26
C PHE A 192 14.01 -14.48 15.56
N VAL A 193 12.75 -14.17 15.84
CA VAL A 193 12.02 -14.74 16.99
C VAL A 193 11.87 -16.25 16.85
N VAL A 194 11.58 -16.75 15.65
CA VAL A 194 11.53 -18.20 15.38
C VAL A 194 12.88 -18.85 15.67
N LEU A 195 13.98 -18.27 15.20
CA LEU A 195 15.33 -18.79 15.45
C LEU A 195 15.70 -18.78 16.94
N LEU A 196 15.34 -17.73 17.67
CA LEU A 196 15.55 -17.66 19.12
C LEU A 196 14.74 -18.75 19.83
N CYS A 197 13.46 -18.91 19.48
CA CYS A 197 12.64 -19.99 20.02
C CYS A 197 13.25 -21.37 19.73
N ASP A 198 13.67 -21.63 18.50
CA ASP A 198 14.28 -22.91 18.13
C ASP A 198 15.63 -23.14 18.83
N ARG A 199 16.39 -22.07 19.11
CA ARG A 199 17.65 -22.14 19.86
C ARG A 199 17.46 -22.48 21.34
N PHE A 200 16.43 -21.91 21.98
CA PHE A 200 16.17 -22.07 23.41
C PHE A 200 15.29 -23.28 23.75
N PHE A 201 14.38 -23.65 22.85
CA PHE A 201 13.43 -24.75 23.07
C PHE A 201 13.75 -26.01 22.24
N GLY A 202 14.65 -25.93 21.26
CA GLY A 202 15.04 -27.06 20.41
C GLY A 202 16.22 -27.86 20.94
N VAL A 203 16.28 -29.14 20.56
CA VAL A 203 17.40 -30.05 20.85
C VAL A 203 18.19 -30.27 19.55
N PHE A 204 19.01 -29.30 19.16
CA PHE A 204 19.74 -29.35 17.88
C PHE A 204 21.26 -29.35 18.06
N ARG A 205 21.94 -30.11 17.19
CA ARG A 205 23.40 -29.96 16.98
C ARG A 205 23.66 -28.63 16.28
N LEU A 206 24.65 -27.87 16.76
CA LEU A 206 24.94 -26.49 16.32
C LEU A 206 25.08 -26.35 14.79
N LYS A 207 25.81 -27.25 14.13
CA LYS A 207 26.03 -27.21 12.67
C LYS A 207 24.71 -27.32 11.87
N LEU A 208 23.85 -28.26 12.25
CA LEU A 208 22.58 -28.49 11.57
C LEU A 208 21.59 -27.35 11.83
N PHE A 209 21.61 -26.80 13.05
CA PHE A 209 20.87 -25.58 13.38
C PHE A 209 21.31 -24.42 12.49
N ALA A 210 22.61 -24.13 12.40
CA ALA A 210 23.13 -23.02 11.60
C ALA A 210 22.72 -23.10 10.12
N LEU A 211 22.87 -24.26 9.48
CA LEU A 211 22.47 -24.46 8.09
C LEU A 211 20.96 -24.24 7.88
N ARG A 212 20.13 -24.78 8.79
CA ARG A 212 18.68 -24.61 8.72
C ARG A 212 18.26 -23.17 8.93
N SER A 213 18.86 -22.48 9.90
CA SER A 213 18.62 -21.08 10.18
C SER A 213 18.99 -20.21 8.98
N LEU A 214 20.11 -20.50 8.31
CA LEU A 214 20.52 -19.80 7.10
C LEU A 214 19.51 -20.00 5.96
N VAL A 215 19.12 -21.24 5.67
CA VAL A 215 18.13 -21.55 4.62
C VAL A 215 16.77 -20.90 4.92
N PHE A 216 16.33 -20.94 6.18
CA PHE A 216 15.10 -20.32 6.62
C PHE A 216 15.12 -18.80 6.43
N LEU A 217 16.18 -18.11 6.89
CA LEU A 217 16.32 -16.65 6.73
C LEU A 217 16.43 -16.26 5.25
N ALA A 218 17.23 -16.98 4.47
CA ALA A 218 17.33 -16.74 3.04
C ALA A 218 15.96 -16.85 2.36
N ALA A 219 15.18 -17.89 2.67
CA ALA A 219 13.84 -18.08 2.13
C ALA A 219 12.84 -17.00 2.59
N CYS A 220 13.01 -16.42 3.80
CA CYS A 220 12.17 -15.32 4.29
C CYS A 220 12.36 -14.03 3.48
N TYR A 221 13.60 -13.69 3.13
CA TYR A 221 13.93 -12.37 2.59
C TYR A 221 14.23 -12.35 1.09
N VAL A 222 14.49 -13.49 0.46
CA VAL A 222 14.78 -13.55 -0.99
C VAL A 222 13.62 -13.02 -1.84
N LEU A 223 12.38 -13.20 -1.38
CA LEU A 223 11.18 -12.70 -2.05
C LEU A 223 11.02 -11.17 -1.96
N LEU A 224 11.82 -10.47 -1.15
CA LEU A 224 11.84 -9.01 -1.15
C LEU A 224 12.77 -8.43 -2.22
N VAL A 225 13.64 -9.25 -2.83
CA VAL A 225 14.66 -8.76 -3.77
C VAL A 225 14.03 -8.09 -5.00
N PRO A 226 13.04 -8.69 -5.70
CA PRO A 226 12.44 -8.02 -6.85
C PRO A 226 11.64 -6.77 -6.49
N TRP A 227 11.02 -6.76 -5.32
CA TRP A 227 10.36 -5.57 -4.78
C TRP A 227 11.36 -4.41 -4.55
N VAL A 228 12.50 -4.68 -3.91
CA VAL A 228 13.57 -3.68 -3.71
C VAL A 228 14.12 -3.20 -5.05
N PHE A 229 14.35 -4.11 -5.99
CA PHE A 229 14.80 -3.76 -7.34
C PHE A 229 13.82 -2.83 -8.05
N LEU A 230 12.52 -3.13 -7.99
CA LEU A 230 11.46 -2.28 -8.54
C LEU A 230 11.50 -0.88 -7.92
N ASN A 231 11.52 -0.80 -6.59
CA ASN A 231 11.56 0.49 -5.87
C ASN A 231 12.79 1.31 -6.26
N TYR A 232 13.96 0.68 -6.29
CA TYR A 232 15.20 1.34 -6.68
C TYR A 232 15.14 1.83 -8.13
N SER A 233 14.63 1.01 -9.04
CA SER A 233 14.51 1.36 -10.47
C SER A 233 13.56 2.53 -10.71
N LEU A 234 12.49 2.67 -9.93
CA LEU A 234 11.49 3.74 -10.11
C LEU A 234 11.83 5.02 -9.34
N THR A 235 12.48 4.91 -8.18
CA THR A 235 12.63 6.04 -7.25
C THR A 235 14.08 6.40 -6.95
N GLY A 236 15.05 5.56 -7.35
CA GLY A 236 16.45 5.66 -6.94
C GLY A 236 16.70 5.32 -5.46
N LYS A 237 15.67 4.94 -4.70
CA LYS A 237 15.75 4.65 -3.26
C LYS A 237 15.63 3.15 -2.98
N LEU A 238 16.48 2.65 -2.09
CA LEU A 238 16.41 1.28 -1.59
C LEU A 238 15.34 1.18 -0.50
N THR A 239 14.12 0.86 -0.92
CA THR A 239 12.97 0.71 -0.03
C THR A 239 12.62 -0.76 0.14
N LEU A 240 12.76 -1.28 1.36
CA LEU A 240 12.54 -2.70 1.66
C LEU A 240 11.07 -3.05 1.93
N LEU A 241 10.33 -2.12 2.52
CA LEU A 241 8.96 -2.30 3.02
C LEU A 241 8.08 -1.11 2.59
N ASP A 242 6.79 -1.16 2.87
CA ASP A 242 5.88 -0.03 2.62
C ASP A 242 6.25 1.19 3.49
N GLY A 243 6.61 2.31 2.86
CA GLY A 243 7.08 3.51 3.57
C GLY A 243 5.97 4.36 4.18
N ASP A 244 4.91 4.60 3.41
CA ASP A 244 3.91 5.63 3.78
C ASP A 244 2.61 5.03 4.34
N ARG A 245 2.32 3.76 4.05
CA ARG A 245 1.05 3.13 4.47
C ARG A 245 0.89 3.06 5.99
N ALA A 246 2.00 2.89 6.71
CA ALA A 246 2.00 2.84 8.17
C ALA A 246 2.24 4.22 8.83
N ALA A 247 2.45 5.28 8.05
CA ALA A 247 2.86 6.60 8.56
C ALA A 247 1.91 7.10 9.63
N ASP A 248 0.61 7.08 9.36
CA ASP A 248 -0.44 7.53 10.28
C ASP A 248 -0.42 6.76 11.61
N ASN A 249 -0.25 5.44 11.54
CA ASN A 249 -0.18 4.58 12.72
C ASN A 249 1.09 4.82 13.54
N VAL A 250 2.20 5.13 12.86
CA VAL A 250 3.49 5.41 13.52
C VAL A 250 3.45 6.80 14.17
N ILE A 251 2.96 7.83 13.47
CA ILE A 251 2.84 9.20 13.99
C ILE A 251 1.91 9.23 15.21
N THR A 252 0.74 8.62 15.12
CA THR A 252 -0.22 8.59 16.23
C THR A 252 0.30 7.77 17.40
N ALA A 253 1.05 6.69 17.12
CA ALA A 253 1.67 5.89 18.15
C ALA A 253 2.75 6.65 18.92
N ALA A 254 3.56 7.45 18.22
CA ALA A 254 4.56 8.34 18.79
C ALA A 254 3.93 9.34 19.77
N ASN A 255 2.75 9.86 19.42
CA ASN A 255 1.99 10.81 20.25
C ASN A 255 1.21 10.14 21.39
N GLY A 256 1.38 8.83 21.57
CA GLY A 256 0.78 8.09 22.68
C GLY A 256 -0.71 7.79 22.50
N SER A 257 -1.25 7.89 21.28
CA SER A 257 -2.63 7.47 21.01
C SER A 257 -2.77 5.94 21.06
N ILE A 258 -3.92 5.48 21.51
CA ILE A 258 -4.25 4.05 21.51
C ILE A 258 -4.75 3.63 20.14
N TYR A 259 -5.71 4.38 19.59
CA TYR A 259 -6.44 3.98 18.40
C TYR A 259 -5.90 4.64 17.14
N THR A 260 -6.07 3.95 16.01
CA THR A 260 -5.72 4.49 14.70
C THR A 260 -6.52 5.75 14.39
N MET A 261 -5.87 6.65 13.67
CA MET A 261 -6.39 7.93 13.22
C MET A 261 -6.64 7.89 11.72
N GLU A 262 -7.69 8.58 11.29
CA GLU A 262 -7.96 8.90 9.89
C GLU A 262 -7.88 10.43 9.75
N GLY A 263 -7.15 10.94 8.75
CA GLY A 263 -6.98 12.37 8.49
C GLY A 263 -5.53 12.74 8.12
N ASP A 264 -5.20 14.04 8.10
CA ASP A 264 -3.82 14.52 7.87
C ASP A 264 -3.01 14.48 9.17
N THR A 265 -2.34 13.35 9.38
CA THR A 265 -1.60 13.07 10.62
C THR A 265 -0.33 13.91 10.73
N TYR A 266 0.29 14.25 9.61
CA TYR A 266 1.47 15.11 9.54
C TYR A 266 1.15 16.51 10.04
N LYS A 267 0.05 17.09 9.55
CA LYS A 267 -0.38 18.41 9.97
C LYS A 267 -0.84 18.45 11.43
N ALA A 268 -1.52 17.40 11.90
CA ALA A 268 -1.97 17.30 13.29
C ALA A 268 -0.81 17.36 14.32
N VAL A 269 0.38 16.94 13.91
CA VAL A 269 1.59 16.95 14.76
C VAL A 269 2.64 17.99 14.32
N GLY A 270 2.34 18.78 13.29
CA GLY A 270 3.17 19.89 12.82
C GLY A 270 4.47 19.46 12.11
N ILE A 271 4.49 18.31 11.45
CA ILE A 271 5.63 17.87 10.63
C ILE A 271 5.34 18.04 9.14
N ALA A 272 6.39 18.24 8.33
CA ALA A 272 6.27 18.32 6.88
C ALA A 272 5.86 16.97 6.29
N GLY A 273 5.06 16.97 5.21
CA GLY A 273 4.52 15.75 4.59
C GLY A 273 5.57 14.79 4.02
N ASP A 274 6.80 15.24 3.82
CA ASP A 274 7.96 14.47 3.35
C ASP A 274 8.92 14.07 4.48
N ALA A 275 8.59 14.38 5.73
CA ALA A 275 9.43 14.06 6.88
C ALA A 275 9.56 12.54 7.08
N ASN A 276 10.74 12.10 7.51
CA ASN A 276 10.96 10.70 7.86
C ASN A 276 10.20 10.36 9.16
N VAL A 277 9.10 9.63 9.00
CA VAL A 277 8.18 9.25 10.08
C VAL A 277 8.84 8.36 11.13
N PHE A 278 9.79 7.51 10.73
CA PHE A 278 10.52 6.66 11.67
C PHE A 278 11.45 7.49 12.57
N THR A 279 12.15 8.47 12.00
CA THR A 279 12.97 9.41 12.78
C THR A 279 12.11 10.21 13.76
N TYR A 280 10.94 10.68 13.32
CA TYR A 280 9.97 11.37 14.18
C TYR A 280 9.53 10.46 15.34
N PHE A 281 9.12 9.22 15.06
CA PHE A 281 8.73 8.25 16.06
C PHE A 281 9.83 8.00 17.10
N LEU A 282 11.06 7.74 16.66
CA LEU A 282 12.18 7.49 17.56
C LEU A 282 12.44 8.69 18.46
N ASN A 283 12.41 9.91 17.91
CA ASN A 283 12.61 11.14 18.69
C ASN A 283 11.54 11.31 19.76
N GLU A 284 10.27 11.07 19.45
CA GLU A 284 9.18 11.17 20.44
C GLU A 284 9.24 10.08 21.51
N VAL A 285 9.61 8.84 21.14
CA VAL A 285 9.80 7.75 22.09
C VAL A 285 10.97 8.05 23.04
N LEU A 286 12.09 8.57 22.53
CA LEU A 286 13.26 8.92 23.34
C LEU A 286 12.99 10.09 24.29
N LYS A 287 12.13 11.04 23.92
CA LYS A 287 11.70 12.13 24.82
C LYS A 287 10.91 11.62 26.03
N ASN A 288 10.10 10.57 25.87
CA ASN A 288 9.17 10.08 26.91
C ASN A 288 9.05 8.54 26.95
N PRO A 289 10.14 7.80 27.24
CA PRO A 289 10.17 6.34 27.08
C PRO A 289 9.18 5.62 28.01
N LEU A 290 9.04 6.09 29.26
CA LEU A 290 8.10 5.52 30.22
C LEU A 290 6.64 5.74 29.80
N SER A 291 6.31 6.94 29.29
CA SER A 291 4.97 7.22 28.77
C SER A 291 4.66 6.29 27.60
N HIS A 292 5.61 6.06 26.70
CA HIS A 292 5.42 5.17 25.56
C HIS A 292 5.21 3.71 26.01
N ALA A 293 6.03 3.21 26.95
CA ALA A 293 5.87 1.88 27.52
C ALA A 293 4.49 1.68 28.19
N LEU A 294 4.00 2.67 28.94
CA LEU A 294 2.66 2.64 29.52
C LEU A 294 1.57 2.63 28.44
N THR A 295 1.74 3.38 27.35
CA THR A 295 0.81 3.36 26.22
C THR A 295 0.79 1.99 25.53
N ILE A 296 1.94 1.32 25.37
CA ILE A 296 2.00 -0.05 24.84
C ILE A 296 1.18 -0.99 25.72
N LEU A 297 1.34 -0.92 27.05
CA LEU A 297 0.54 -1.75 27.99
C LEU A 297 -0.96 -1.46 27.87
N ARG A 298 -1.35 -0.19 27.72
CA ARG A 298 -2.75 0.18 27.46
C ARG A 298 -3.24 -0.40 26.14
N ARG A 299 -2.45 -0.36 25.07
CA ARG A 299 -2.84 -0.98 23.78
C ARG A 299 -3.02 -2.49 23.91
N ILE A 300 -2.12 -3.19 24.60
CA ILE A 300 -2.27 -4.62 24.89
C ILE A 300 -3.59 -4.91 25.63
N TRP A 301 -3.94 -4.08 26.62
CA TRP A 301 -5.21 -4.17 27.31
C TRP A 301 -6.41 -3.97 26.37
N HIS A 302 -6.39 -2.95 25.51
CA HIS A 302 -7.46 -2.72 24.54
C HIS A 302 -7.55 -3.82 23.48
N ILE A 303 -6.44 -4.44 23.07
CA ILE A 303 -6.44 -5.63 22.21
C ILE A 303 -7.17 -6.80 22.88
N PHE A 304 -6.94 -7.01 24.18
CA PHE A 304 -7.69 -8.00 24.96
C PHE A 304 -9.18 -7.68 24.96
N LEU A 305 -9.55 -6.41 25.11
CA LEU A 305 -10.95 -5.95 25.09
C LEU A 305 -11.65 -6.10 23.73
N PHE A 306 -10.91 -6.20 22.62
CA PHE A 306 -11.53 -6.52 21.33
C PHE A 306 -12.15 -7.91 21.32
N GLN A 307 -11.53 -8.89 22.00
CA GLN A 307 -11.96 -10.29 22.00
C GLN A 307 -11.75 -10.96 23.38
N PRO A 308 -12.42 -10.46 24.44
CA PRO A 308 -12.09 -10.84 25.82
C PRO A 308 -12.28 -12.33 26.08
N ILE A 309 -13.33 -12.93 25.51
CA ILE A 309 -13.61 -14.36 25.66
C ILE A 309 -12.49 -15.19 25.03
N LEU A 310 -12.07 -14.85 23.81
CA LEU A 310 -11.04 -15.59 23.09
C LEU A 310 -9.70 -15.56 23.83
N PHE A 311 -9.26 -14.38 24.27
CA PHE A 311 -8.02 -14.25 25.02
C PHE A 311 -8.10 -14.88 26.42
N SER A 312 -9.25 -14.78 27.10
CA SER A 312 -9.44 -15.46 28.40
C SER A 312 -9.32 -16.98 28.27
N LEU A 313 -9.94 -17.56 27.24
CA LEU A 313 -9.80 -18.99 26.95
C LEU A 313 -8.37 -19.38 26.60
N LEU A 314 -7.64 -18.52 25.89
CA LEU A 314 -6.21 -18.72 25.63
C LEU A 314 -5.39 -18.72 26.94
N LEU A 315 -5.63 -17.75 27.83
CA LEU A 315 -4.93 -17.68 29.12
C LEU A 315 -5.20 -18.92 29.99
N ILE A 316 -6.46 -19.37 30.03
CA ILE A 316 -6.83 -20.64 30.69
C ILE A 316 -6.11 -21.82 30.04
N ALA A 317 -6.11 -21.89 28.71
CA ALA A 317 -5.42 -22.93 27.96
C ALA A 317 -3.91 -22.96 28.26
N VAL A 318 -3.25 -21.79 28.32
CA VAL A 318 -1.84 -21.66 28.70
C VAL A 318 -1.60 -22.08 30.15
N ALA A 319 -2.44 -21.65 31.10
CA ALA A 319 -2.32 -21.98 32.52
C ALA A 319 -2.49 -23.49 32.79
N LEU A 320 -3.41 -24.15 32.09
CA LEU A 320 -3.62 -25.59 32.17
C LEU A 320 -2.57 -26.38 31.38
N GLY A 321 -1.96 -25.75 30.38
CA GLY A 321 -1.05 -26.37 29.43
C GLY A 321 0.39 -26.48 29.94
N ARG A 322 0.69 -27.49 30.76
CA ARG A 322 2.08 -27.80 31.16
C ARG A 322 2.85 -28.48 30.02
N GLY A 323 3.59 -27.72 29.20
CA GLY A 323 4.48 -28.29 28.18
C GLY A 323 5.30 -27.24 27.42
N ARG A 324 6.63 -27.40 27.39
CA ARG A 324 7.58 -26.44 26.76
C ARG A 324 7.34 -26.27 25.25
N ASP A 325 6.92 -27.32 24.56
CA ASP A 325 6.68 -27.29 23.11
C ASP A 325 5.58 -26.31 22.68
N LYS A 326 4.71 -25.93 23.61
CA LYS A 326 3.58 -25.02 23.35
C LYS A 326 4.02 -23.56 23.31
N ALA A 327 5.00 -23.17 24.13
CA ALA A 327 5.46 -21.79 24.23
C ALA A 327 5.97 -21.28 22.88
N ALA A 328 6.76 -22.11 22.20
CA ALA A 328 7.32 -21.75 20.91
C ALA A 328 6.23 -21.69 19.81
N ALA A 329 5.09 -22.37 19.96
CA ALA A 329 3.99 -22.34 18.99
C ALA A 329 3.11 -21.09 19.16
N LEU A 330 3.07 -20.54 20.38
CA LEU A 330 2.43 -19.26 20.69
C LEU A 330 3.29 -18.05 20.28
N ALA A 331 4.52 -18.26 19.81
CA ALA A 331 5.41 -17.17 19.39
C ALA A 331 4.80 -16.30 18.28
N LEU A 332 4.09 -16.88 17.30
CA LEU A 332 3.45 -16.11 16.22
C LEU A 332 2.35 -15.18 16.73
N PRO A 333 1.28 -15.66 17.42
CA PRO A 333 0.25 -14.76 17.93
C PRO A 333 0.79 -13.75 18.96
N ALA A 334 1.74 -14.17 19.82
CA ALA A 334 2.36 -13.26 20.78
C ALA A 334 3.17 -12.15 20.10
N TYR A 335 4.00 -12.50 19.11
CA TYR A 335 4.74 -11.53 18.29
C TYR A 335 3.78 -10.60 17.56
N PHE A 336 2.71 -11.15 16.97
CA PHE A 336 1.72 -10.38 16.23
C PHE A 336 1.03 -9.32 17.10
N VAL A 337 0.62 -9.68 18.32
CA VAL A 337 0.07 -8.73 19.29
C VAL A 337 1.12 -7.70 19.71
N GLY A 338 2.34 -8.18 20.00
CA GLY A 338 3.48 -7.34 20.38
C GLY A 338 3.79 -6.25 19.37
N ILE A 339 4.03 -6.61 18.11
CA ILE A 339 4.40 -5.65 17.06
C ILE A 339 3.28 -4.63 16.80
N HIS A 340 2.00 -5.05 16.79
CA HIS A 340 0.89 -4.10 16.59
C HIS A 340 0.68 -3.20 17.81
N SER A 341 1.01 -3.63 19.02
CA SER A 341 0.93 -2.77 20.22
C SER A 341 1.98 -1.65 20.25
N LEU A 342 3.05 -1.75 19.45
CA LEU A 342 3.99 -0.64 19.26
C LEU A 342 3.36 0.50 18.46
N LEU A 343 2.35 0.20 17.64
CA LEU A 343 1.63 1.12 16.78
C LEU A 343 0.25 1.45 17.36
N SER A 344 -0.46 2.42 16.78
CA SER A 344 -1.88 2.61 17.07
C SER A 344 -2.67 1.38 16.59
N ILE A 345 -3.67 0.97 17.37
CA ILE A 345 -4.40 -0.27 17.14
C ILE A 345 -5.78 -0.01 16.53
N GLU A 346 -6.30 -1.02 15.84
CA GLU A 346 -7.66 -1.05 15.33
C GLU A 346 -8.17 -2.49 15.39
N ALA A 347 -9.45 -2.68 15.73
CA ALA A 347 -10.02 -4.01 15.92
C ALA A 347 -9.85 -4.92 14.69
N ARG A 348 -9.98 -4.36 13.47
CA ARG A 348 -9.82 -5.11 12.21
C ARG A 348 -8.42 -5.72 12.04
N TYR A 349 -7.37 -5.13 12.63
CA TYR A 349 -6.01 -5.68 12.56
C TYR A 349 -5.86 -7.00 13.35
N PHE A 350 -6.78 -7.25 14.29
CA PHE A 350 -6.78 -8.45 15.13
C PHE A 350 -7.79 -9.52 14.67
N MET A 351 -8.44 -9.32 13.51
CA MET A 351 -9.21 -10.38 12.85
C MET A 351 -8.44 -11.71 12.74
N PRO A 352 -7.12 -11.75 12.41
CA PRO A 352 -6.37 -13.00 12.38
C PRO A 352 -6.37 -13.80 13.70
N MET A 353 -6.53 -13.15 14.86
CA MET A 353 -6.54 -13.82 16.16
C MET A 353 -7.73 -14.78 16.31
N ALA A 354 -8.88 -14.43 15.72
CA ALA A 354 -10.08 -15.26 15.69
C ALA A 354 -9.82 -16.64 15.06
N TYR A 355 -8.81 -16.73 14.19
CA TYR A 355 -8.43 -17.97 13.53
C TYR A 355 -7.15 -18.61 14.08
N LEU A 356 -6.17 -17.80 14.51
CA LEU A 356 -4.89 -18.29 15.02
C LEU A 356 -5.00 -18.94 16.41
N LEU A 357 -5.90 -18.44 17.28
CA LEU A 357 -6.00 -18.88 18.67
C LEU A 357 -6.81 -20.18 18.91
N PRO A 358 -7.93 -20.45 18.19
CA PRO A 358 -8.72 -21.66 18.41
C PRO A 358 -7.96 -23.00 18.33
N PRO A 359 -7.00 -23.22 17.42
CA PRO A 359 -6.14 -24.41 17.43
C PRO A 359 -5.44 -24.67 18.76
N PHE A 360 -4.96 -23.61 19.42
CA PHE A 360 -4.27 -23.71 20.69
C PHE A 360 -5.22 -23.92 21.85
N ILE A 361 -6.33 -23.18 21.89
CA ILE A 361 -7.36 -23.30 22.93
C ILE A 361 -7.91 -24.73 22.95
N VAL A 362 -8.39 -25.20 21.79
CA VAL A 362 -8.96 -26.54 21.65
C VAL A 362 -7.91 -27.61 21.93
N GLY A 363 -6.69 -27.43 21.43
CA GLY A 363 -5.59 -28.37 21.65
C GLY A 363 -5.27 -28.67 23.13
N MET A 364 -5.65 -27.80 24.07
CA MET A 364 -5.45 -28.07 25.51
C MET A 364 -6.49 -29.02 26.11
N PHE A 365 -7.71 -29.02 25.58
CA PHE A 365 -8.81 -29.85 26.10
C PHE A 365 -8.84 -31.27 25.52
N PHE A 366 -8.02 -31.54 24.50
CA PHE A 366 -7.87 -32.89 23.95
C PHE A 366 -6.66 -33.60 24.57
N PRO A 367 -6.78 -34.91 24.87
CA PRO A 367 -5.70 -35.68 25.48
C PRO A 367 -4.44 -35.61 24.62
N ALA A 368 -3.28 -35.73 25.28
CA ALA A 368 -2.01 -35.77 24.59
C ALA A 368 -2.01 -36.87 23.54
N ARG A 369 -1.39 -36.56 22.41
CA ARG A 369 -1.37 -37.44 21.24
C ARG A 369 -0.76 -38.79 21.64
N GLN A 370 -1.44 -39.88 21.31
CA GLN A 370 -0.77 -41.16 21.16
C GLN A 370 -0.05 -41.10 19.80
N ASP A 371 1.28 -41.24 19.79
CA ASP A 371 2.14 -41.07 18.60
C ASP A 371 1.77 -41.99 17.41
N ASN A 372 0.88 -42.95 17.64
CA ASN A 372 0.54 -44.05 16.73
C ASN A 372 -0.51 -43.73 15.65
N ALA A 373 -0.88 -42.46 15.39
CA ALA A 373 -1.85 -42.11 14.33
C ALA A 373 -1.22 -41.27 13.19
N PRO A 374 -0.29 -41.82 12.39
CA PRO A 374 0.33 -41.12 11.25
C PRO A 374 -0.69 -40.78 10.14
N GLN A 375 -1.75 -41.57 9.99
CA GLN A 375 -2.70 -41.44 8.87
C GLN A 375 -3.51 -40.14 8.90
N GLN A 376 -3.91 -39.65 10.09
CA GLN A 376 -4.69 -38.41 10.24
C GLN A 376 -3.86 -37.15 9.95
N CYS A 377 -2.55 -37.19 10.23
CA CYS A 377 -1.65 -36.10 9.88
C CYS A 377 -1.45 -35.97 8.36
N GLY A 378 -1.66 -37.05 7.61
CA GLY A 378 -1.53 -37.07 6.15
C GLY A 378 -2.52 -36.16 5.44
N ILE A 379 -3.78 -36.07 5.91
CA ILE A 379 -4.81 -35.21 5.30
C ILE A 379 -4.46 -33.73 5.49
N ALA A 380 -4.17 -33.33 6.74
CA ALA A 380 -3.76 -31.96 7.04
C ALA A 380 -2.50 -31.54 6.27
N LYS A 381 -1.51 -32.45 6.17
CA LYS A 381 -0.30 -32.20 5.38
C LYS A 381 -0.62 -31.98 3.90
N ARG A 382 -1.54 -32.74 3.30
CA ARG A 382 -1.94 -32.55 1.89
C ARG A 382 -2.58 -31.18 1.67
N TYR A 383 -3.58 -30.82 2.48
CA TYR A 383 -4.21 -29.50 2.38
C TYR A 383 -3.21 -28.36 2.56
N LEU A 384 -2.32 -28.49 3.54
CA LEU A 384 -1.27 -27.52 3.80
C LEU A 384 -0.31 -27.35 2.61
N LEU A 385 0.15 -28.46 2.02
CA LEU A 385 1.03 -28.42 0.86
C LEU A 385 0.34 -27.83 -0.36
N THR A 386 -0.94 -28.16 -0.59
CA THR A 386 -1.73 -27.56 -1.67
C THR A 386 -1.85 -26.05 -1.47
N ALA A 387 -2.21 -25.59 -0.27
CA ALA A 387 -2.30 -24.17 0.05
C ALA A 387 -0.95 -23.45 -0.16
N PHE A 388 0.15 -24.05 0.30
CA PHE A 388 1.49 -23.51 0.09
C PHE A 388 1.81 -23.34 -1.39
N TRP A 389 1.64 -24.39 -2.20
CA TRP A 389 2.00 -24.34 -3.62
C TRP A 389 1.12 -23.36 -4.40
N SER A 390 -0.17 -23.25 -4.07
CA SER A 390 -1.06 -22.26 -4.68
C SER A 390 -0.58 -20.83 -4.42
N VAL A 391 -0.20 -20.50 -3.17
CA VAL A 391 0.37 -19.19 -2.83
C VAL A 391 1.71 -18.99 -3.49
N PHE A 392 2.58 -19.99 -3.45
CA PHE A 392 3.93 -19.87 -4.00
C PHE A 392 3.91 -19.63 -5.51
N VAL A 393 3.02 -20.28 -6.26
CA VAL A 393 2.82 -20.01 -7.69
C VAL A 393 2.35 -18.57 -7.92
N ALA A 394 1.40 -18.08 -7.12
CA ALA A 394 0.94 -16.69 -7.20
C ALA A 394 2.08 -15.70 -6.91
N VAL A 395 2.90 -15.96 -5.88
CA VAL A 395 4.09 -15.17 -5.55
C VAL A 395 5.04 -15.14 -6.73
N LEU A 396 5.43 -16.29 -7.30
CA LEU A 396 6.34 -16.32 -8.45
C LEU A 396 5.81 -15.54 -9.66
N ALA A 397 4.49 -15.56 -9.89
CA ALA A 397 3.87 -14.75 -10.93
C ALA A 397 3.98 -13.24 -10.65
N VAL A 398 3.77 -12.81 -9.40
CA VAL A 398 3.96 -11.41 -9.00
C VAL A 398 5.43 -11.01 -9.11
N GLU A 399 6.37 -11.83 -8.64
CA GLU A 399 7.81 -11.57 -8.73
C GLU A 399 8.27 -11.36 -10.18
N ALA A 400 7.77 -12.20 -11.10
CA ALA A 400 8.02 -12.04 -12.52
C ALA A 400 7.48 -10.70 -13.07
N LEU A 401 6.31 -10.26 -12.59
CA LEU A 401 5.77 -8.94 -12.93
C LEU A 401 6.63 -7.81 -12.38
N LEU A 402 7.10 -7.89 -11.13
CA LEU A 402 7.95 -6.88 -10.50
C LEU A 402 9.26 -6.70 -11.27
N LEU A 403 9.93 -7.80 -11.64
CA LEU A 403 11.17 -7.76 -12.42
C LEU A 403 10.95 -7.18 -13.83
N ALA A 404 9.85 -7.54 -14.49
CA ALA A 404 9.55 -7.05 -15.83
C ALA A 404 9.03 -5.60 -15.85
N TYR A 405 8.53 -5.09 -14.72
CA TYR A 405 7.76 -3.86 -14.69
C TYR A 405 8.52 -2.62 -15.17
N PRO A 406 9.78 -2.32 -14.75
CA PRO A 406 10.49 -1.13 -15.22
C PRO A 406 10.59 -1.06 -16.76
N HIS A 407 10.91 -2.18 -17.39
CA HIS A 407 10.98 -2.26 -18.85
C HIS A 407 9.60 -2.08 -19.52
N ARG A 408 8.55 -2.71 -18.96
CA ARG A 408 7.19 -2.61 -19.48
C ARG A 408 6.65 -1.17 -19.39
N VAL A 409 6.93 -0.48 -18.29
CA VAL A 409 6.56 0.94 -18.13
C VAL A 409 7.30 1.80 -19.12
N ALA A 410 8.61 1.67 -19.25
CA ALA A 410 9.38 2.47 -20.20
C ALA A 410 8.82 2.34 -21.63
N ARG A 411 8.46 1.10 -22.02
CA ARG A 411 7.82 0.84 -23.32
C ARG A 411 6.42 1.46 -23.44
N ASN A 412 5.59 1.35 -22.40
CA ASN A 412 4.22 1.84 -22.43
C ASN A 412 4.13 3.36 -22.24
N ALA A 413 5.05 3.99 -21.52
CA ALA A 413 5.12 5.43 -21.33
C ALA A 413 5.38 6.19 -22.64
N ALA A 414 6.03 5.54 -23.62
CA ALA A 414 6.28 6.09 -24.94
C ALA A 414 5.05 6.06 -25.88
N SER A 415 3.90 5.56 -25.43
CA SER A 415 2.74 5.26 -26.29
C SER A 415 1.46 5.90 -25.74
N ASP A 416 0.89 6.83 -26.50
CA ASP A 416 -0.30 7.59 -26.10
C ASP A 416 -1.55 6.72 -25.86
N ASP A 417 -1.62 5.55 -26.52
CA ASP A 417 -2.72 4.59 -26.42
C ASP A 417 -2.46 3.44 -25.41
N ALA A 418 -1.38 3.48 -24.63
CA ALA A 418 -1.03 2.39 -23.72
C ALA A 418 -2.15 2.02 -22.75
N LEU A 419 -2.82 3.04 -22.18
CA LEU A 419 -3.96 2.85 -21.28
C LEU A 419 -5.17 2.23 -22.00
N ALA A 420 -5.46 2.67 -23.22
CA ALA A 420 -6.56 2.11 -24.01
C ALA A 420 -6.32 0.64 -24.37
N ARG A 421 -5.08 0.28 -24.75
CA ARG A 421 -4.69 -1.12 -24.99
C ARG A 421 -4.76 -1.96 -23.72
N ALA A 422 -4.31 -1.43 -22.58
CA ALA A 422 -4.41 -2.12 -21.31
C ALA A 422 -5.88 -2.37 -20.94
N ALA A 423 -6.73 -1.36 -21.02
CA ALA A 423 -8.17 -1.49 -20.78
C ALA A 423 -8.84 -2.48 -21.76
N GLN A 424 -8.38 -2.58 -23.01
CA GLN A 424 -8.89 -3.58 -23.93
C GLN A 424 -8.45 -5.01 -23.55
N ARG A 425 -7.19 -5.17 -23.12
CA ARG A 425 -6.65 -6.46 -22.65
C ARG A 425 -7.31 -6.95 -21.35
N PHE A 426 -7.74 -6.00 -20.52
CA PHE A 426 -8.27 -6.21 -19.17
C PHE A 426 -9.69 -5.64 -19.08
N PRO A 427 -10.67 -6.23 -19.79
CA PRO A 427 -12.00 -5.65 -19.93
C PRO A 427 -12.81 -5.67 -18.63
N HIS A 428 -12.47 -6.51 -17.66
CA HIS A 428 -13.17 -6.62 -16.37
C HIS A 428 -12.54 -5.76 -15.27
N ASP A 429 -11.40 -5.12 -15.55
CA ASP A 429 -10.75 -4.21 -14.62
C ASP A 429 -11.45 -2.83 -14.63
N SER A 430 -12.27 -2.58 -13.62
CA SER A 430 -13.02 -1.34 -13.48
C SER A 430 -12.09 -0.12 -13.39
N ALA A 431 -10.94 -0.23 -12.71
CA ALA A 431 -10.01 0.88 -12.59
C ALA A 431 -9.41 1.27 -13.96
N LEU A 432 -9.01 0.30 -14.80
CA LEU A 432 -8.55 0.61 -16.17
C LEU A 432 -9.64 1.23 -17.04
N GLN A 433 -10.87 0.73 -16.95
CA GLN A 433 -11.97 1.31 -17.74
C GLN A 433 -12.29 2.74 -17.30
N TYR A 434 -12.27 3.01 -15.99
CA TYR A 434 -12.47 4.35 -15.45
C TYR A 434 -11.36 5.31 -15.91
N MET A 435 -10.10 4.88 -15.81
CA MET A 435 -8.96 5.68 -16.28
C MET A 435 -9.03 5.93 -17.79
N LYS A 436 -9.44 4.94 -18.59
CA LYS A 436 -9.71 5.14 -20.02
C LYS A 436 -10.75 6.23 -20.27
N CYS A 437 -11.80 6.33 -19.45
CA CYS A 437 -12.74 7.45 -19.54
C CYS A 437 -12.06 8.77 -19.15
N ARG A 438 -11.28 8.81 -18.06
CA ARG A 438 -10.53 10.00 -17.64
C ARG A 438 -9.56 10.50 -18.71
N GLU A 439 -9.04 9.63 -19.57
CA GLU A 439 -8.20 10.01 -20.70
C GLU A 439 -8.95 10.90 -21.72
N LEU A 440 -10.23 10.63 -21.96
CA LEU A 440 -11.08 11.50 -22.80
C LEU A 440 -11.25 12.88 -22.16
N TRP A 441 -11.45 12.92 -20.84
CA TRP A 441 -11.51 14.18 -20.10
C TRP A 441 -10.17 14.92 -20.18
N ARG A 442 -9.03 14.22 -20.06
CA ARG A 442 -7.69 14.81 -20.17
C ARG A 442 -7.47 15.45 -21.54
N ASN A 443 -7.94 14.80 -22.59
CA ASN A 443 -7.85 15.25 -23.98
C ASN A 443 -8.88 16.33 -24.36
N GLY A 444 -9.69 16.80 -23.41
CA GLY A 444 -10.67 17.86 -23.62
C GLY A 444 -12.01 17.39 -24.23
N ASP A 445 -12.22 16.09 -24.38
CA ASP A 445 -13.48 15.51 -24.86
C ASP A 445 -14.44 15.23 -23.69
N ASP A 446 -15.06 16.30 -23.17
CA ASP A 446 -16.00 16.18 -22.05
C ASP A 446 -17.24 15.33 -22.39
N ALA A 447 -17.76 15.45 -23.62
CA ALA A 447 -18.92 14.69 -24.07
C ALA A 447 -18.59 13.19 -24.16
N GLY A 448 -17.44 12.85 -24.73
CA GLY A 448 -16.92 11.48 -24.77
C GLY A 448 -16.64 10.94 -23.38
N PHE A 449 -16.08 11.74 -22.47
CA PHE A 449 -15.87 11.36 -21.07
C PHE A 449 -17.19 10.95 -20.39
N TYR A 450 -18.22 11.80 -20.42
CA TYR A 450 -19.50 11.48 -19.78
C TYR A 450 -20.22 10.31 -20.45
N LYS A 451 -20.14 10.19 -21.78
CA LYS A 451 -20.66 9.02 -22.51
C LYS A 451 -19.94 7.73 -22.11
N CYS A 452 -18.61 7.79 -21.97
CA CYS A 452 -17.78 6.69 -21.51
C CYS A 452 -18.14 6.29 -20.08
N LEU A 453 -18.27 7.26 -19.17
CA LEU A 453 -18.66 7.03 -17.78
C LEU A 453 -20.07 6.42 -17.67
N GLY A 454 -20.99 6.81 -18.55
CA GLY A 454 -22.32 6.19 -18.64
C GLY A 454 -22.26 4.72 -19.09
N GLY A 455 -21.37 4.39 -20.03
CA GLY A 455 -21.10 3.01 -20.44
C GLY A 455 -20.41 2.20 -19.34
N TYR A 456 -19.44 2.81 -18.66
CA TYR A 456 -18.75 2.26 -17.49
C TYR A 456 -19.74 1.89 -16.39
N ASN A 457 -20.59 2.83 -15.98
CA ASN A 457 -21.61 2.60 -14.96
C ASN A 457 -22.54 1.44 -15.33
N ARG A 458 -23.07 1.40 -16.56
CA ARG A 458 -23.92 0.28 -17.01
C ARG A 458 -23.22 -1.07 -16.95
N LYS A 459 -21.91 -1.11 -17.19
CA LYS A 459 -21.12 -2.34 -17.22
C LYS A 459 -20.79 -2.85 -15.81
N PHE A 460 -20.45 -1.96 -14.89
CA PHE A 460 -19.95 -2.32 -13.55
C PHE A 460 -20.96 -2.08 -12.42
N GLY A 461 -22.13 -1.49 -12.70
CA GLY A 461 -23.16 -1.19 -11.71
C GLY A 461 -22.71 -0.15 -10.68
N ASN A 462 -21.90 0.84 -11.08
CA ASN A 462 -21.40 1.86 -10.14
C ASN A 462 -22.43 2.98 -9.92
N GLU A 463 -23.32 2.79 -8.96
CA GLU A 463 -24.38 3.75 -8.60
C GLU A 463 -23.84 5.15 -8.27
N ILE A 464 -22.62 5.26 -7.75
CA ILE A 464 -21.99 6.57 -7.47
C ILE A 464 -21.72 7.32 -8.77
N ASP A 465 -21.19 6.64 -9.80
CA ASP A 465 -20.96 7.27 -11.10
C ASP A 465 -22.26 7.55 -11.84
N ALA A 466 -23.28 6.69 -11.67
CA ALA A 466 -24.65 6.97 -12.13
C ALA A 466 -25.18 8.28 -11.56
N TYR A 467 -25.00 8.46 -10.25
CA TYR A 467 -25.40 9.67 -9.53
C TYR A 467 -24.58 10.90 -9.97
N VAL A 468 -23.26 10.75 -10.12
CA VAL A 468 -22.39 11.81 -10.64
C VAL A 468 -22.91 12.32 -11.97
N LEU A 469 -23.22 11.42 -12.91
CA LEU A 469 -23.75 11.78 -14.21
C LEU A 469 -25.12 12.46 -14.11
N SER A 470 -26.00 11.99 -13.22
CA SER A 470 -27.31 12.62 -13.03
C SER A 470 -27.18 14.05 -12.50
N VAL A 471 -26.24 14.32 -11.57
CA VAL A 471 -25.98 15.67 -11.05
C VAL A 471 -25.34 16.58 -12.08
N ILE A 472 -24.37 16.08 -12.85
CA ILE A 472 -23.64 16.89 -13.84
C ILE A 472 -24.58 17.38 -14.95
N VAL A 473 -25.47 16.51 -15.43
CA VAL A 473 -26.42 16.80 -16.52
C VAL A 473 -27.68 17.52 -16.04
N SER A 474 -28.02 17.41 -14.74
CA SER A 474 -29.21 18.05 -14.19
C SER A 474 -29.12 19.59 -14.21
N SER A 475 -30.25 20.22 -14.55
CA SER A 475 -30.48 21.66 -14.34
C SER A 475 -30.81 22.00 -12.90
N SER A 476 -31.13 21.00 -12.06
CA SER A 476 -31.41 21.15 -10.63
C SER A 476 -30.88 19.93 -9.85
N PRO A 477 -29.65 20.00 -9.30
CA PRO A 477 -29.10 18.94 -8.45
C PRO A 477 -29.93 18.64 -7.19
N LEU A 478 -30.80 19.57 -6.79
CA LEU A 478 -31.64 19.45 -5.60
C LEU A 478 -32.49 18.18 -5.62
N HIS A 479 -33.04 17.83 -6.79
CA HIS A 479 -33.95 16.68 -6.99
C HIS A 479 -33.24 15.35 -7.26
N SER A 480 -31.91 15.33 -7.37
CA SER A 480 -31.16 14.08 -7.50
C SER A 480 -31.18 13.33 -6.17
N GLU A 481 -31.91 12.21 -6.14
CA GLU A 481 -31.92 11.30 -5.00
C GLU A 481 -30.51 10.71 -4.80
N PHE A 482 -30.03 10.75 -3.56
CA PHE A 482 -28.74 10.14 -3.22
C PHE A 482 -28.81 8.63 -3.45
N PRO A 483 -27.73 8.01 -3.97
CA PRO A 483 -27.67 6.56 -4.01
C PRO A 483 -27.77 6.01 -2.58
N PRO A 484 -28.32 4.79 -2.40
CA PRO A 484 -28.41 4.17 -1.09
C PRO A 484 -27.03 4.13 -0.44
N CYS A 485 -26.94 4.81 0.70
CA CYS A 485 -25.79 4.75 1.57
C CYS A 485 -25.76 3.37 2.24
N GLY A 486 -25.20 2.36 1.58
CA GLY A 486 -24.84 1.11 2.24
C GLY A 486 -24.01 1.46 3.47
N GLY A 487 -24.38 0.95 4.66
CA GLY A 487 -23.96 1.46 5.97
C GLY A 487 -22.46 1.39 6.33
N GLY A 488 -21.56 1.30 5.36
CA GLY A 488 -20.12 1.52 5.50
C GLY A 488 -19.74 2.96 5.12
N TYR A 489 -18.68 3.50 5.73
CA TYR A 489 -18.18 4.86 5.56
C TYR A 489 -16.98 4.89 4.59
N PRO A 490 -17.20 4.90 3.26
CA PRO A 490 -17.00 6.09 2.39
C PRO A 490 -18.03 6.42 1.27
N PRO A 491 -19.02 5.58 0.88
CA PRO A 491 -19.77 5.77 -0.36
C PRO A 491 -20.70 6.99 -0.35
N CYS A 492 -21.02 7.53 0.82
CA CYS A 492 -21.88 8.71 0.97
C CYS A 492 -21.17 10.04 0.77
N LEU A 493 -19.84 10.08 0.94
CA LEU A 493 -19.10 11.34 0.96
C LEU A 493 -19.05 11.97 -0.44
N MET A 494 -18.66 11.18 -1.43
CA MET A 494 -18.47 11.68 -2.80
C MET A 494 -19.79 12.18 -3.41
N PRO A 495 -20.93 11.45 -3.38
CA PRO A 495 -22.22 11.97 -3.85
C PRO A 495 -22.59 13.33 -3.24
N ARG A 496 -22.37 13.54 -1.95
CA ARG A 496 -22.67 14.82 -1.27
C ARG A 496 -21.75 15.96 -1.73
N ILE A 497 -20.47 15.67 -1.94
CA ILE A 497 -19.53 16.61 -2.54
C ILE A 497 -19.96 16.96 -3.96
N ILE A 498 -20.31 15.98 -4.79
CA ILE A 498 -20.73 16.23 -6.18
C ILE A 498 -22.01 17.05 -6.24
N LYS A 499 -22.98 16.80 -5.34
CA LYS A 499 -24.17 17.63 -5.21
C LYS A 499 -23.83 19.08 -4.86
N MET A 500 -22.99 19.27 -3.83
CA MET A 500 -22.49 20.59 -3.43
C MET A 500 -21.83 21.33 -4.60
N LEU A 501 -20.94 20.66 -5.34
CA LEU A 501 -20.26 21.25 -6.50
C LEU A 501 -21.24 21.58 -7.63
N GLY A 502 -22.24 20.73 -7.86
CA GLY A 502 -23.32 20.98 -8.82
C GLY A 502 -24.16 22.21 -8.44
N GLU A 503 -24.50 22.38 -7.17
CA GLU A 503 -25.26 23.54 -6.66
C GLU A 503 -24.43 24.84 -6.78
N LEU A 504 -23.13 24.79 -6.47
CA LEU A 504 -22.20 25.90 -6.70
C LEU A 504 -22.07 26.26 -8.18
N LYS A 505 -22.01 25.27 -9.08
CA LYS A 505 -22.04 25.48 -10.53
C LYS A 505 -23.30 26.24 -10.95
N MET A 506 -24.45 25.98 -10.32
CA MET A 506 -25.70 26.70 -10.62
C MET A 506 -25.77 28.08 -9.96
N GLY A 507 -24.89 28.38 -9.02
CA GLY A 507 -24.89 29.63 -8.25
C GLY A 507 -25.78 29.59 -7.00
N ASP A 508 -26.34 28.43 -6.66
CA ASP A 508 -27.17 28.24 -5.47
C ASP A 508 -26.29 28.03 -4.23
N GLN A 509 -25.88 29.14 -3.62
CA GLN A 509 -25.03 29.14 -2.43
C GLN A 509 -25.72 28.52 -1.20
N ALA A 510 -27.04 28.66 -1.10
CA ALA A 510 -27.78 28.20 0.07
C ALA A 510 -27.90 26.67 0.08
N ALA A 511 -28.30 26.08 -1.05
CA ALA A 511 -28.36 24.62 -1.20
C ALA A 511 -26.96 24.00 -1.05
N ALA A 512 -25.96 24.61 -1.70
CA ALA A 512 -24.59 24.11 -1.63
C ALA A 512 -24.02 24.13 -0.19
N ALA A 513 -24.37 25.13 0.63
CA ALA A 513 -23.99 25.16 2.05
C ALA A 513 -24.67 24.05 2.88
N VAL A 514 -25.89 23.63 2.52
CA VAL A 514 -26.56 22.47 3.13
C VAL A 514 -25.83 21.18 2.74
N SER A 515 -25.55 20.99 1.45
CA SER A 515 -24.81 19.83 0.94
C SER A 515 -23.39 19.74 1.52
N LEU A 516 -22.70 20.88 1.68
CA LEU A 516 -21.39 20.96 2.35
C LEU A 516 -21.47 20.46 3.79
N ARG A 517 -22.44 20.93 4.59
CA ARG A 517 -22.59 20.48 5.98
C ARG A 517 -22.85 18.98 6.06
N GLN A 518 -23.65 18.44 5.14
CA GLN A 518 -23.89 16.99 5.05
C GLN A 518 -22.62 16.22 4.65
N ALA A 519 -21.88 16.69 3.65
CA ALA A 519 -20.62 16.08 3.24
C ALA A 519 -19.59 16.10 4.37
N TYR A 520 -19.45 17.25 5.04
CA TYR A 520 -18.51 17.43 6.13
C TYR A 520 -18.87 16.59 7.36
N SER A 521 -20.16 16.45 7.68
CA SER A 521 -20.61 15.55 8.76
C SER A 521 -20.25 14.08 8.48
N VAL A 522 -20.38 13.62 7.23
CA VAL A 522 -19.92 12.28 6.83
C VAL A 522 -18.39 12.16 6.91
N TYR A 523 -17.67 13.20 6.50
CA TYR A 523 -16.21 13.26 6.61
C TYR A 523 -15.73 13.19 8.07
N GLU A 524 -16.29 13.99 8.97
CA GLU A 524 -15.93 14.00 10.40
C GLU A 524 -16.21 12.67 11.10
N THR A 525 -17.23 11.94 10.66
CA THR A 525 -17.64 10.67 11.26
C THR A 525 -17.00 9.44 10.63
N GLY A 526 -16.30 9.58 9.49
CA GLY A 526 -15.70 8.44 8.78
C GLY A 526 -14.24 8.58 8.37
N HIS A 527 -13.73 9.81 8.20
CA HIS A 527 -12.42 10.09 7.61
C HIS A 527 -11.58 11.12 8.39
N ASN A 528 -12.16 11.81 9.37
CA ASN A 528 -11.45 12.78 10.22
C ASN A 528 -11.68 12.50 11.69
N MET A 529 -11.30 11.29 12.11
CA MET A 529 -11.62 10.78 13.44
C MET A 529 -10.53 9.88 14.00
N LEU A 530 -10.49 9.81 15.32
CA LEU A 530 -9.89 8.69 16.02
C LEU A 530 -10.94 7.59 16.18
N ARG A 531 -10.58 6.34 15.90
CA ARG A 531 -11.49 5.18 16.03
C ARG A 531 -11.95 4.94 17.47
N GLY A 532 -11.27 5.54 18.46
CA GLY A 532 -11.70 5.58 19.86
C GLY A 532 -10.93 6.62 20.66
N THR A 533 -11.55 7.18 21.70
CA THR A 533 -10.93 8.19 22.58
C THR A 533 -11.04 7.81 24.06
N PRO A 534 -10.48 6.66 24.48
CA PRO A 534 -10.59 6.17 25.85
C PRO A 534 -9.83 7.03 26.88
N TYR A 535 -8.82 7.80 26.44
CA TYR A 535 -7.98 8.61 27.31
C TYR A 535 -7.97 10.09 26.89
N GLU A 536 -7.53 10.96 27.80
CA GLU A 536 -7.47 12.41 27.59
C GLU A 536 -6.59 12.80 26.40
N LYS A 537 -5.39 12.21 26.27
CA LYS A 537 -4.51 12.42 25.11
C LYS A 537 -5.19 12.08 23.77
N ASP A 538 -6.00 11.03 23.73
CA ASP A 538 -6.76 10.69 22.52
C ASP A 538 -7.81 11.77 22.21
N ARG A 539 -8.44 12.38 23.22
CA ARG A 539 -9.40 13.48 23.04
C ARG A 539 -8.72 14.77 22.56
N GLU A 540 -7.53 15.09 23.09
CA GLU A 540 -6.74 16.23 22.63
C GLU A 540 -6.32 16.06 21.17
N LEU A 541 -5.82 14.89 20.80
CA LEU A 541 -5.45 14.58 19.42
C LEU A 541 -6.69 14.61 18.51
N ALA A 542 -7.82 14.03 18.95
CA ALA A 542 -9.11 14.10 18.26
C ALA A 542 -9.50 15.55 17.93
N ALA A 543 -9.35 16.46 18.89
CA ALA A 543 -9.69 17.86 18.73
C ALA A 543 -8.78 18.55 17.69
N ARG A 544 -7.47 18.29 17.71
CA ARG A 544 -6.53 18.86 16.73
C ARG A 544 -6.81 18.42 15.30
N ILE A 545 -7.14 17.15 15.09
CA ILE A 545 -7.51 16.62 13.77
C ILE A 545 -8.79 17.26 13.26
N LYS A 546 -9.80 17.38 14.13
CA LYS A 546 -11.08 17.99 13.77
C LYS A 546 -10.96 19.47 13.40
N GLN A 547 -9.95 20.16 13.93
CA GLN A 547 -9.63 21.53 13.53
C GLN A 547 -9.06 21.59 12.10
N ASP A 548 -8.47 20.50 11.59
CA ASP A 548 -8.01 20.45 10.22
C ASP A 548 -9.11 20.02 9.24
N SER A 549 -9.66 21.01 8.54
CA SER A 549 -10.53 20.78 7.40
C SER A 549 -9.77 20.69 6.08
N SER A 550 -8.46 20.96 6.04
CA SER A 550 -7.74 21.10 4.77
C SER A 550 -7.72 19.80 3.97
N TYR A 551 -7.58 18.65 4.63
CA TYR A 551 -7.60 17.34 4.00
C TYR A 551 -8.93 17.03 3.29
N PHE A 552 -10.08 17.46 3.85
CA PHE A 552 -11.38 17.36 3.18
C PHE A 552 -11.37 18.06 1.81
N TRP A 553 -10.83 19.28 1.77
CA TRP A 553 -10.79 20.10 0.57
C TRP A 553 -9.76 19.62 -0.45
N THR A 554 -8.55 19.29 0.01
CA THR A 554 -7.41 18.94 -0.87
C THR A 554 -7.49 17.54 -1.43
N GLN A 555 -8.15 16.61 -0.74
CA GLN A 555 -8.34 15.24 -1.21
C GLN A 555 -9.74 15.06 -1.82
N TYR A 556 -10.81 15.26 -1.06
CA TYR A 556 -12.13 14.82 -1.52
C TYR A 556 -12.81 15.84 -2.44
N VAL A 557 -12.78 17.13 -2.07
CA VAL A 557 -13.39 18.17 -2.91
C VAL A 557 -12.60 18.35 -4.20
N TYR A 558 -11.27 18.29 -4.15
CA TYR A 558 -10.42 18.32 -5.33
C TYR A 558 -10.74 17.18 -6.31
N GLU A 559 -10.83 15.93 -5.85
CA GLU A 559 -11.18 14.78 -6.71
C GLU A 559 -12.55 14.95 -7.36
N GLY A 560 -13.53 15.46 -6.61
CA GLY A 560 -14.85 15.78 -7.14
C GLY A 560 -14.83 16.93 -8.15
N LEU A 561 -13.96 17.92 -7.96
CA LEU A 561 -13.77 19.05 -8.86
C LEU A 561 -13.24 18.60 -10.22
N LEU A 562 -12.34 17.60 -10.25
CA LEU A 562 -11.76 17.05 -11.48
C LEU A 562 -12.78 16.35 -12.40
N LEU A 563 -14.04 16.19 -11.98
CA LEU A 563 -15.11 15.65 -12.81
C LEU A 563 -15.79 16.71 -13.68
N TRP A 564 -15.43 17.98 -13.51
CA TRP A 564 -16.01 19.11 -14.23
C TRP A 564 -15.06 19.65 -15.30
N PRO A 565 -15.56 20.35 -16.33
CA PRO A 565 -14.71 21.09 -17.26
C PRO A 565 -14.02 22.29 -16.57
N PRO A 566 -12.82 22.74 -16.99
CA PRO A 566 -12.09 23.87 -16.40
C PRO A 566 -12.93 25.15 -16.23
N ALA A 567 -13.77 25.48 -17.22
CA ALA A 567 -14.67 26.64 -17.13
C ALA A 567 -15.69 26.52 -15.99
N GLN A 568 -16.20 25.32 -15.75
CA GLN A 568 -17.15 25.06 -14.66
C GLN A 568 -16.43 24.98 -13.31
N MET A 569 -15.21 24.43 -13.26
CA MET A 569 -14.36 24.45 -12.06
C MET A 569 -14.13 25.87 -11.56
N ALA A 570 -13.80 26.80 -12.47
CA ALA A 570 -13.59 28.20 -12.11
C ALA A 570 -14.82 28.82 -11.44
N LYS A 571 -16.02 28.54 -11.98
CA LYS A 571 -17.28 29.00 -11.39
C LYS A 571 -17.53 28.38 -10.01
N ILE A 572 -17.25 27.09 -9.85
CA ILE A 572 -17.38 26.38 -8.58
C ILE A 572 -16.42 26.96 -7.53
N LEU A 573 -15.15 27.17 -7.88
CA LEU A 573 -14.13 27.71 -6.99
C LEU A 573 -14.44 29.14 -6.53
N LEU A 574 -14.97 29.98 -7.42
CA LEU A 574 -15.51 31.31 -7.05
C LEU A 574 -16.64 31.22 -6.01
N GLY A 575 -17.41 30.13 -6.04
CA GLY A 575 -18.42 29.84 -5.03
C GLY A 575 -17.79 29.44 -3.69
N ILE A 576 -16.81 28.54 -3.70
CA ILE A 576 -16.11 28.08 -2.49
C ILE A 576 -15.36 29.23 -1.81
N GLU A 577 -14.75 30.14 -2.57
CA GLU A 577 -14.06 31.34 -2.06
C GLU A 577 -14.94 32.25 -1.19
N LYS A 578 -16.26 32.18 -1.35
CA LYS A 578 -17.20 32.96 -0.52
C LYS A 578 -17.35 32.40 0.89
N TRP A 579 -17.00 31.15 1.11
CA TRP A 579 -17.16 30.48 2.41
C TRP A 579 -15.84 30.35 3.15
N ILE A 580 -14.75 30.10 2.42
CA ILE A 580 -13.44 29.80 3.00
C ILE A 580 -12.31 30.42 2.19
N VAL A 581 -11.17 30.60 2.86
CA VAL A 581 -9.89 30.79 2.16
C VAL A 581 -9.51 29.44 1.52
N LEU A 582 -9.30 29.44 0.19
CA LEU A 582 -8.96 28.22 -0.53
C LEU A 582 -7.65 27.61 0.01
N PRO A 583 -7.63 26.32 0.39
CA PRO A 583 -6.41 25.62 0.73
C PRO A 583 -5.43 25.60 -0.45
N SER A 584 -4.13 25.44 -0.16
CA SER A 584 -3.03 25.59 -1.12
C SER A 584 -3.30 24.95 -2.49
N ARG A 585 -3.71 23.67 -2.52
CA ARG A 585 -4.01 22.95 -3.77
C ARG A 585 -5.14 23.61 -4.57
N LEU A 586 -6.27 23.95 -3.94
CA LEU A 586 -7.40 24.60 -4.61
C LEU A 586 -7.09 26.04 -5.02
N ALA A 587 -6.30 26.75 -4.22
CA ALA A 587 -5.87 28.10 -4.52
C ALA A 587 -5.00 28.16 -5.79
N VAL A 588 -4.07 27.20 -5.95
CA VAL A 588 -3.21 27.10 -7.15
C VAL A 588 -4.06 26.79 -8.38
N VAL A 589 -5.01 25.86 -8.28
CA VAL A 589 -5.95 25.56 -9.36
C VAL A 589 -6.76 26.79 -9.76
N ASN A 590 -7.31 27.49 -8.78
CA ASN A 590 -8.10 28.68 -9.01
C ASN A 590 -7.29 29.82 -9.65
N ALA A 591 -6.05 30.04 -9.21
CA ALA A 591 -5.15 31.01 -9.81
C ALA A 591 -4.85 30.66 -11.28
N ALA A 592 -4.54 29.39 -11.57
CA ALA A 592 -4.29 28.91 -12.92
C ALA A 592 -5.52 29.07 -13.84
N LEU A 593 -6.73 28.81 -13.32
CA LEU A 593 -7.98 28.98 -14.07
C LEU A 593 -8.35 30.46 -14.28
N LYS A 594 -7.94 31.37 -13.40
CA LYS A 594 -8.18 32.81 -13.54
C LYS A 594 -7.22 33.47 -14.51
N ASP A 595 -5.99 32.98 -14.63
CA ASP A 595 -4.99 33.54 -15.55
C ASP A 595 -5.44 33.41 -17.01
N LYS A 596 -5.64 34.56 -17.67
CA LYS A 596 -6.00 34.63 -19.10
C LYS A 596 -4.84 34.19 -19.99
N ARG A 597 -3.60 34.58 -19.66
CA ARG A 597 -2.40 34.24 -20.45
C ARG A 597 -2.20 32.73 -20.47
N PHE A 598 -2.41 32.08 -19.34
CA PHE A 598 -2.31 30.61 -19.26
C PHE A 598 -3.39 29.91 -20.06
N ARG A 599 -4.64 30.37 -20.00
CA ARG A 599 -5.73 29.79 -20.81
C ARG A 599 -5.51 29.97 -22.31
N GLU A 600 -5.11 31.17 -22.73
CA GLU A 600 -4.86 31.50 -24.14
C GLU A 600 -3.63 30.76 -24.69
N LYS A 601 -2.54 30.66 -23.92
CA LYS A 601 -1.30 29.99 -24.37
C LYS A 601 -1.34 28.48 -24.26
N SER A 602 -1.94 27.94 -23.21
CA SER A 602 -1.85 26.50 -22.89
C SER A 602 -3.03 25.70 -23.44
N GLY A 603 -4.19 26.34 -23.62
CA GLY A 603 -5.45 25.66 -23.92
C GLY A 603 -5.93 24.75 -22.77
N ASP A 604 -7.21 24.37 -22.81
CA ASP A 604 -7.83 23.56 -21.75
C ASP A 604 -7.14 22.20 -21.54
N ILE A 605 -6.57 21.62 -22.59
CA ILE A 605 -5.90 20.31 -22.54
C ILE A 605 -4.70 20.33 -21.59
N ARG A 606 -3.80 21.31 -21.71
CA ARG A 606 -2.64 21.42 -20.81
C ARG A 606 -3.03 21.69 -19.37
N ILE A 607 -4.10 22.45 -19.14
CA ILE A 607 -4.66 22.65 -17.78
C ILE A 607 -5.07 21.30 -17.21
N ARG A 608 -5.81 20.49 -17.99
CA ARG A 608 -6.28 19.16 -17.57
C ARG A 608 -5.12 18.19 -17.33
N GLU A 609 -4.09 18.20 -18.18
CA GLU A 609 -2.87 17.40 -17.95
C GLU A 609 -2.17 17.78 -16.65
N TRP A 610 -2.01 19.08 -16.38
CA TRP A 610 -1.42 19.56 -15.14
C TRP A 610 -2.26 19.20 -13.90
N LEU A 611 -3.59 19.32 -14.01
CA LEU A 611 -4.53 18.88 -12.97
C LEU A 611 -4.45 17.37 -12.74
N ALA A 612 -4.41 16.56 -13.79
CA ALA A 612 -4.34 15.10 -13.70
C ALA A 612 -3.05 14.61 -13.02
N ARG A 613 -1.95 15.37 -13.11
CA ARG A 613 -0.69 15.10 -12.39
C ARG A 613 -0.74 15.52 -10.91
N GLY A 614 -1.90 15.97 -10.43
CA GLY A 614 -2.15 16.27 -9.03
C GLY A 614 -1.92 17.71 -8.62
N ALA A 615 -1.74 18.66 -9.57
CA ALA A 615 -1.59 20.09 -9.32
C ALA A 615 -0.71 20.39 -8.10
N SER A 616 0.54 19.94 -8.12
CA SER A 616 1.50 20.30 -7.07
C SER A 616 1.92 21.76 -7.23
N LEU A 617 2.32 22.38 -6.12
CA LEU A 617 2.94 23.71 -6.10
C LEU A 617 4.24 23.78 -6.91
N ALA A 618 4.80 22.64 -7.33
CA ALA A 618 6.00 22.51 -8.14
C ALA A 618 5.68 22.41 -9.66
N GLY A 619 4.54 22.93 -10.10
CA GLY A 619 4.16 23.02 -11.51
C GLY A 619 4.71 24.25 -12.25
N PRO A 620 4.46 24.39 -13.57
CA PRO A 620 5.14 25.27 -14.54
C PRO A 620 5.07 26.78 -14.28
N TRP A 621 4.47 27.18 -13.16
CA TRP A 621 4.46 28.53 -12.61
C TRP A 621 5.77 28.90 -11.88
N GLY A 622 6.61 27.90 -11.55
CA GLY A 622 7.88 28.10 -10.84
C GLY A 622 9.06 28.51 -11.73
N ASP A 623 9.07 28.11 -13.00
CA ASP A 623 10.32 28.04 -13.79
C ASP A 623 10.32 28.91 -15.07
N GLY A 624 9.41 29.89 -15.19
CA GLY A 624 9.33 30.79 -16.36
C GLY A 624 9.39 32.27 -15.99
N GLU A 625 10.61 32.82 -15.93
CA GLU A 625 11.09 34.22 -16.10
C GLU A 625 10.27 35.48 -15.73
N GLU A 626 8.93 35.49 -15.64
CA GLU A 626 8.14 36.74 -15.51
C GLU A 626 7.39 36.93 -14.18
N ALA A 627 7.31 35.93 -13.31
CA ALA A 627 6.48 36.01 -12.08
C ALA A 627 7.21 36.55 -10.83
N THR A 628 8.51 36.88 -10.90
CA THR A 628 9.30 37.26 -9.71
C THR A 628 9.55 38.74 -9.49
N THR A 629 8.81 39.62 -10.15
CA THR A 629 8.90 41.07 -9.89
C THR A 629 7.84 41.60 -8.92
N THR A 630 6.89 40.80 -8.43
CA THR A 630 5.77 41.34 -7.60
C THR A 630 5.56 40.77 -6.20
N TRP A 631 6.43 39.90 -5.67
CA TRP A 631 6.37 39.54 -4.25
C TRP A 631 7.76 39.56 -3.62
N GLY A 632 8.06 40.68 -2.96
CA GLY A 632 9.33 40.91 -2.27
C GLY A 632 9.44 40.08 -1.00
N ALA A 633 10.44 39.19 -0.97
CA ALA A 633 11.32 38.93 0.18
C ALA A 633 12.42 37.95 -0.29
N THR A 634 13.61 38.50 -0.40
CA THR A 634 14.84 37.93 -0.94
C THR A 634 15.46 36.85 -0.05
N LYS A 635 15.79 35.69 -0.64
CA LYS A 635 17.14 35.08 -0.56
C LYS A 635 17.41 34.25 -1.84
N PRO A 636 18.38 34.64 -2.67
CA PRO A 636 18.64 33.99 -3.97
C PRO A 636 19.15 32.54 -3.87
N GLU A 637 19.70 32.12 -2.73
CA GLU A 637 20.30 30.78 -2.54
C GLU A 637 19.29 29.62 -2.48
N LEU A 638 18.02 29.88 -2.14
CA LEU A 638 16.96 28.84 -2.05
C LEU A 638 16.24 28.61 -3.38
N ARG A 639 16.48 29.47 -4.37
CA ARG A 639 15.82 29.47 -5.67
C ARG A 639 16.41 28.42 -6.62
N ASN A 640 17.71 28.12 -6.46
CA ASN A 640 18.43 27.20 -7.34
C ASN A 640 18.32 25.72 -6.93
N MET A 641 17.98 25.40 -5.68
CA MET A 641 17.84 24.00 -5.22
C MET A 641 16.47 23.39 -5.49
N ARG A 642 15.40 24.19 -5.66
CA ARG A 642 14.02 23.67 -5.79
C ARG A 642 13.57 23.33 -7.21
N ALA A 643 14.21 23.91 -8.23
CA ALA A 643 13.95 23.58 -9.65
C ALA A 643 14.51 22.19 -10.07
N PHE A 644 15.31 21.54 -9.23
CA PHE A 644 16.07 20.34 -9.61
C PHE A 644 15.35 19.00 -9.35
N GLN A 645 14.19 19.00 -8.68
CA GLN A 645 13.54 17.76 -8.25
C GLN A 645 12.34 17.32 -9.09
N GLY A 646 11.99 18.00 -10.19
CA GLY A 646 10.82 17.61 -10.98
C GLY A 646 10.67 18.27 -12.35
N GLY A 647 11.53 17.94 -13.31
CA GLY A 647 11.36 18.32 -14.72
C GLY A 647 12.69 18.31 -15.46
N GLU A 648 12.66 18.00 -16.77
CA GLU A 648 13.81 18.16 -17.66
C GLU A 648 14.27 19.62 -17.64
N ALA A 649 15.19 19.97 -16.74
CA ALA A 649 15.83 21.27 -16.77
C ALA A 649 16.59 21.40 -18.10
N ALA A 650 16.36 22.49 -18.82
CA ALA A 650 17.09 22.76 -20.05
C ALA A 650 18.60 22.66 -19.77
N PRO A 651 19.39 21.96 -20.59
CA PRO A 651 20.82 21.74 -20.32
C PRO A 651 21.63 23.01 -20.02
N GLN A 652 21.21 24.16 -20.54
CA GLN A 652 21.79 25.47 -20.26
C GLN A 652 21.64 25.89 -18.78
N ALA A 653 20.49 25.62 -18.17
CA ALA A 653 20.23 25.94 -16.77
C ALA A 653 21.05 25.04 -15.83
N LEU A 654 21.19 23.77 -16.19
CA LEU A 654 22.07 22.82 -15.50
C LEU A 654 23.53 23.27 -15.55
N MET A 655 23.98 23.77 -16.72
CA MET A 655 25.35 24.26 -16.89
C MET A 655 25.60 25.52 -16.08
N ALA A 656 24.66 26.47 -16.08
CA ALA A 656 24.74 27.68 -15.25
C ALA A 656 24.84 27.33 -13.75
N LEU A 657 24.07 26.34 -13.28
CA LEU A 657 24.18 25.87 -11.90
C LEU A 657 25.56 25.26 -11.64
N CYS A 658 26.07 24.42 -12.56
CA CYS A 658 27.39 23.80 -12.37
C CYS A 658 28.47 24.86 -12.16
N VAL A 659 28.52 25.88 -13.04
CA VAL A 659 29.50 26.98 -12.93
C VAL A 659 29.34 27.74 -11.62
N SER A 660 28.11 28.12 -11.26
CA SER A 660 27.84 28.83 -10.00
C SER A 660 28.26 28.04 -8.76
N LEU A 661 27.96 26.73 -8.71
CA LEU A 661 28.36 25.88 -7.59
C LEU A 661 29.88 25.65 -7.54
N ALA A 662 30.54 25.59 -8.70
CA ALA A 662 31.99 25.48 -8.78
C ALA A 662 32.68 26.74 -8.23
N GLU A 663 32.17 27.93 -8.58
CA GLU A 663 32.66 29.22 -8.05
C GLU A 663 32.46 29.34 -6.53
N GLU A 664 31.36 28.81 -5.99
CA GLU A 664 31.08 28.74 -4.55
C GLU A 664 31.88 27.64 -3.82
N ASN A 665 32.77 26.92 -4.50
CA ASN A 665 33.56 25.80 -3.97
C ASN A 665 32.70 24.63 -3.43
N LYS A 666 31.47 24.46 -3.94
CA LYS A 666 30.56 23.33 -3.64
C LYS A 666 30.78 22.18 -4.62
N LYS A 667 31.99 21.64 -4.60
CA LYS A 667 32.55 20.76 -5.65
C LYS A 667 31.69 19.54 -6.01
N GLU A 668 31.17 18.80 -5.03
CA GLU A 668 30.35 17.60 -5.28
C GLU A 668 29.00 17.93 -5.94
N GLN A 669 28.38 19.03 -5.51
CA GLN A 669 27.10 19.47 -6.07
C GLN A 669 27.30 20.03 -7.49
N ALA A 670 28.38 20.78 -7.69
CA ALA A 670 28.79 21.27 -9.02
C ALA A 670 29.01 20.09 -9.98
N LEU A 671 29.73 19.04 -9.51
CA LEU A 671 30.01 17.85 -10.31
C LEU A 671 28.71 17.15 -10.74
N GLN A 672 27.78 16.96 -9.81
CA GLN A 672 26.48 16.34 -10.12
C GLN A 672 25.68 17.18 -11.14
N ALA A 673 25.69 18.51 -11.01
CA ALA A 673 25.03 19.40 -11.94
C ALA A 673 25.63 19.30 -13.35
N CYS A 674 26.96 19.36 -13.47
CA CYS A 674 27.65 19.20 -14.75
C CYS A 674 27.40 17.82 -15.39
N GLN A 675 27.46 16.72 -14.64
CA GLN A 675 27.17 15.38 -15.17
C GLN A 675 25.71 15.26 -15.66
N SER A 676 24.78 15.98 -15.01
CA SER A 676 23.38 16.03 -15.45
C SER A 676 23.21 16.76 -16.79
N VAL A 677 24.04 17.78 -17.09
CA VAL A 677 24.09 18.43 -18.41
C VAL A 677 24.46 17.42 -19.49
N VAL A 678 25.56 16.69 -19.27
CA VAL A 678 26.08 15.68 -20.21
C VAL A 678 25.01 14.62 -20.48
N TYR A 679 24.42 14.07 -19.41
CA TYR A 679 23.38 13.06 -19.52
C TYR A 679 22.14 13.56 -20.27
N ALA A 680 21.66 14.76 -19.95
CA ALA A 680 20.47 15.33 -20.59
C ALA A 680 20.66 15.57 -22.09
N ILE A 681 21.86 15.99 -22.51
CA ILE A 681 22.18 16.24 -23.92
C ILE A 681 22.38 14.93 -24.69
N ASP A 682 23.08 13.95 -24.10
CA ASP A 682 23.42 12.70 -24.78
C ASP A 682 22.22 11.75 -24.91
N THR A 683 21.28 11.82 -23.96
CA THR A 683 20.06 10.99 -23.98
C THR A 683 18.86 11.67 -24.67
N GLY A 684 18.88 12.99 -24.80
CA GLY A 684 17.79 13.77 -25.40
C GLY A 684 17.83 13.82 -26.93
N ALA A 685 16.66 13.93 -27.58
CA ALA A 685 16.55 14.08 -29.04
C ALA A 685 17.24 15.35 -29.59
N SER A 686 17.52 16.32 -28.72
CA SER A 686 18.22 17.58 -28.98
C SER A 686 19.75 17.46 -29.10
N GLY A 687 20.36 16.31 -28.78
CA GLY A 687 21.82 16.08 -28.85
C GLY A 687 22.46 16.15 -30.24
N LYS A 688 21.67 16.39 -31.30
CA LYS A 688 22.16 16.58 -32.67
C LYS A 688 22.49 18.03 -33.01
N ALA A 689 22.02 19.02 -32.24
CA ALA A 689 22.38 20.41 -32.49
C ALA A 689 23.83 20.68 -32.04
N GLU A 690 24.65 21.25 -32.92
CA GLU A 690 26.08 21.53 -32.67
C GLU A 690 26.32 22.34 -31.39
N GLY A 691 25.47 23.35 -31.13
CA GLY A 691 25.53 24.15 -29.91
C GLY A 691 25.31 23.34 -28.61
N MET A 692 24.49 22.29 -28.64
CA MET A 692 24.30 21.42 -27.49
C MET A 692 25.52 20.51 -27.27
N ARG A 693 26.19 20.07 -28.33
CA ARG A 693 27.40 19.25 -28.20
C ARG A 693 28.57 20.03 -27.59
N ASN A 694 28.70 21.32 -27.93
CA ASN A 694 29.67 22.20 -27.28
C ASN A 694 29.37 22.33 -25.77
N LEU A 695 28.10 22.54 -25.41
CA LEU A 695 27.67 22.63 -24.02
C LEU A 695 27.92 21.33 -23.22
N SER A 696 27.68 20.16 -23.83
CA SER A 696 28.02 18.86 -23.24
C SER A 696 29.54 18.72 -23.01
N SER A 697 30.35 19.18 -23.97
CA SER A 697 31.82 19.16 -23.87
C SER A 697 32.32 20.09 -22.77
N ASP A 698 31.74 21.29 -22.63
CA ASP A 698 32.04 22.23 -21.55
C ASP A 698 31.73 21.62 -20.18
N ALA A 699 30.53 21.05 -20.02
CA ALA A 699 30.12 20.42 -18.76
C ALA A 699 30.99 19.20 -18.39
N SER A 700 31.35 18.39 -19.38
CA SER A 700 32.23 17.24 -19.16
C SER A 700 33.66 17.66 -18.81
N PHE A 701 34.18 18.72 -19.45
CA PHE A 701 35.49 19.27 -19.11
C PHE A 701 35.52 19.88 -17.70
N GLU A 702 34.46 20.57 -17.29
CA GLU A 702 34.35 21.12 -15.93
C GLU A 702 34.19 20.00 -14.89
N SER A 703 33.46 18.93 -15.23
CA SER A 703 33.38 17.71 -14.40
C SER A 703 34.76 17.11 -14.13
N CYS A 704 35.64 17.06 -15.14
CA CYS A 704 37.02 16.61 -14.98
C CYS A 704 37.79 17.48 -13.97
N LYS A 705 37.71 18.82 -14.07
CA LYS A 705 38.39 19.72 -13.13
C LYS A 705 37.88 19.53 -11.70
N LEU A 706 36.56 19.39 -11.54
CA LEU A 706 35.91 19.16 -10.25
C LEU A 706 36.35 17.82 -9.64
N LEU A 707 36.32 16.73 -10.41
CA LEU A 707 36.81 15.40 -10.00
C LEU A 707 38.27 15.45 -9.55
N HIS A 708 39.13 16.12 -10.33
CA HIS A 708 40.54 16.30 -9.98
C HIS A 708 40.69 17.07 -8.66
N SER A 709 39.91 18.14 -8.47
CA SER A 709 39.92 18.96 -7.25
C SER A 709 39.37 18.26 -6.00
N LEU A 710 38.67 17.15 -6.19
CA LEU A 710 38.14 16.26 -5.15
C LEU A 710 39.08 15.07 -4.85
N GLY A 711 40.22 14.97 -5.54
CA GLY A 711 41.14 13.83 -5.40
C GLY A 711 40.70 12.57 -6.13
N ARG A 712 39.68 12.64 -7.00
CA ARG A 712 39.16 11.53 -7.81
C ARG A 712 39.88 11.45 -9.16
N TYR A 713 41.20 11.28 -9.12
CA TYR A 713 42.09 11.43 -10.29
C TYR A 713 41.79 10.45 -11.43
N GLU A 714 41.46 9.19 -11.12
CA GLU A 714 41.17 8.17 -12.13
C GLU A 714 39.89 8.53 -12.92
N GLU A 715 38.82 8.88 -12.23
CA GLU A 715 37.56 9.33 -12.84
C GLU A 715 37.72 10.64 -13.61
N ALA A 716 38.55 11.56 -13.12
CA ALA A 716 38.88 12.80 -13.84
C ALA A 716 39.54 12.49 -15.18
N ARG A 717 40.51 11.56 -15.20
CA ARG A 717 41.20 11.12 -16.41
C ARG A 717 40.26 10.41 -17.39
N GLU A 718 39.37 9.54 -16.90
CA GLU A 718 38.36 8.87 -17.74
C GLU A 718 37.39 9.87 -18.37
N THR A 719 36.92 10.83 -17.57
CA THR A 719 36.02 11.88 -18.01
C THR A 719 36.71 12.77 -19.05
N LEU A 720 37.97 13.14 -18.83
CA LEU A 720 38.76 13.92 -19.78
C LEU A 720 38.99 13.19 -21.11
N ALA A 721 39.34 11.90 -21.05
CA ALA A 721 39.49 11.07 -22.24
C ALA A 721 38.17 10.98 -23.02
N TRP A 722 37.05 10.88 -22.32
CA TRP A 722 35.73 10.93 -22.92
C TRP A 722 35.44 12.30 -23.55
N THR A 723 35.77 13.41 -22.88
CA THR A 723 35.58 14.77 -23.39
C THR A 723 36.35 14.97 -24.70
N VAL A 724 37.64 14.64 -24.74
CA VAL A 724 38.47 14.76 -25.96
C VAL A 724 37.91 13.90 -27.09
N LYS A 725 37.44 12.68 -26.79
CA LYS A 725 36.92 11.76 -27.79
C LYS A 725 35.59 12.21 -28.41
N ASN A 726 34.72 12.84 -27.62
CA ASN A 726 33.35 13.16 -28.04
C ASN A 726 33.13 14.64 -28.38
N ALA A 727 34.10 15.51 -28.06
CA ALA A 727 33.99 16.92 -28.37
C ALA A 727 33.93 17.18 -29.90
N PRO A 728 33.06 18.09 -30.35
CA PRO A 728 33.06 18.56 -31.74
C PRO A 728 34.41 19.14 -32.13
N PRO A 729 34.88 19.00 -33.39
CA PRO A 729 36.14 19.60 -33.85
C PRO A 729 36.19 21.13 -33.69
N GLY A 730 35.03 21.79 -33.70
CA GLY A 730 34.91 23.24 -33.49
C GLY A 730 34.78 23.68 -32.02
N TRP A 731 34.84 22.75 -31.05
CA TRP A 731 34.73 23.10 -29.64
C TRP A 731 35.99 23.84 -29.15
N PRO A 732 35.88 25.08 -28.63
CA PRO A 732 37.05 25.89 -28.28
C PRO A 732 37.96 25.26 -27.20
N GLY A 733 37.42 24.40 -26.35
CA GLY A 733 38.16 23.74 -25.27
C GLY A 733 39.01 22.53 -25.69
N LEU A 734 38.90 22.06 -26.94
CA LEU A 734 39.47 20.77 -27.36
C LEU A 734 41.00 20.71 -27.19
N ALA A 735 41.72 21.71 -27.69
CA ALA A 735 43.18 21.75 -27.59
C ALA A 735 43.66 21.79 -26.12
N ALA A 736 42.95 22.49 -25.24
CA ALA A 736 43.28 22.53 -23.82
C ALA A 736 43.03 21.17 -23.15
N ALA A 737 41.93 20.49 -23.50
CA ALA A 737 41.62 19.16 -23.01
C ALA A 737 42.63 18.11 -23.49
N GLU A 738 43.09 18.19 -24.74
CA GLU A 738 44.13 17.30 -25.31
C GLU A 738 45.47 17.44 -24.57
N VAL A 739 45.92 18.68 -24.33
CA VAL A 739 47.14 18.95 -23.57
C VAL A 739 47.02 18.45 -22.13
N LEU A 740 45.86 18.63 -21.50
CA LEU A 740 45.62 18.12 -20.15
C LEU A 740 45.61 16.58 -20.12
N LEU A 741 45.06 15.95 -21.15
CA LEU A 741 45.02 14.50 -21.28
C LEU A 741 46.42 13.91 -21.47
N GLU A 742 47.26 14.55 -22.28
CA GLU A 742 48.66 14.15 -22.45
C GLU A 742 49.45 14.27 -21.14
N LYS A 743 49.25 15.36 -20.37
CA LYS A 743 49.88 15.53 -19.05
C LYS A 743 49.40 14.53 -17.99
N SER A 744 48.20 13.96 -18.18
CA SER A 744 47.61 12.98 -17.25
C SER A 744 48.01 11.53 -17.56
N ARG A 745 48.70 11.30 -18.70
CA ARG A 745 49.34 10.02 -19.05
C ARG A 745 50.72 9.97 -18.43
#